data_AF-A0A401P600-F1
#
_entry.id   AF-A0A401P600-F1
#
_cell.length_a   1.000
_cell.length_b   1.000
_cell.length_c   1.000
_cell.angle_alpha   90.00
_cell.angle_beta   90.00
_cell.angle_gamma   90.00
#
_symmetry.space_group_name_H-M   'P 1'
#
loop_
_entity.id
_entity.type
_entity.pdbx_description
1 polymer ?
#
loop_
_entity_poly.entity_id
_entity_poly.type
_entity_poly.pdbx_seq_one_letter_code
_entity_poly.pdbx_strand_id
1 'polypeptide(L)'
;AREAGADDILDISKCELSEIPVSVFSMCRVLQKKVLIVHTNHLSTLLPKSCNIQDLSMLKILDLHDNQLTSLPEDMGQLVSLQSLSLDAEAMTYPPASVCSNGTEAIKQFLCKELGIEHMPPSQYLLPVLESDGKIPESDRVDGMFRQQMQEVEQWQSKFMDYEKRKEQKQQEKLDFERRLNDEQRERTQLLMRNNSQKEQVLMSVKQEQGKLDQGLRDQQRYLEVERLRLQEELKQGERGATNLIHNLLEDSERRKQNSMQLESLEKERLRMDQLMAISQDENERLRKREVAAAMQEMLSESSMNRILQMVYETKRRQLVDEASTSMAEMDGKLQQIQAWQQLDQNKTVGQILSEAAMQKVAFEALQMKKDSKHTRIRDQIKLIENELMQLTQIELDRRESDTENLQGLLMQERQTLSDLLQQLLKEKKQREKELQDLLTELEMKHETNQENYWLIQYQRLMDQKPLSLRAREEGVEKALVDLLAELSADQYLPIFAHYRVTLKMLRYMTVEDLQQIGVKESRLQRAILRRVQEGLPEEDRGFIPSKEAAADMAGESDDLPTLRSCLLLSDVWDGTAYLPPLPERHRTKDPHVSYIMSYDLLLSNICAQPRPLHHSLLVPYSSSFSGPVPLHR
;
A
#
# COMPACT_ATOMS: atom_id res chain seq x y z
N ALA A 1 -29.47 10.10 -2.99
CA ALA A 1 -28.13 10.19 -3.58
C ALA A 1 -27.22 11.00 -2.65
N ARG A 2 -26.47 10.33 -1.75
CA ARG A 2 -25.29 10.93 -1.11
C ARG A 2 -24.13 10.56 -2.03
N GLU A 3 -23.44 11.55 -2.57
CA GLU A 3 -22.24 11.34 -3.39
C GLU A 3 -21.29 10.40 -2.66
N ALA A 4 -21.04 9.24 -3.25
CA ALA A 4 -20.01 8.31 -2.81
C ALA A 4 -18.68 9.06 -2.86
N GLY A 5 -17.89 9.03 -1.78
CA GLY A 5 -16.54 9.59 -1.82
C GLY A 5 -15.73 8.91 -2.93
N ALA A 6 -14.70 9.57 -3.46
CA ALA A 6 -13.84 8.99 -4.50
C ALA A 6 -13.27 7.61 -4.11
N ASP A 7 -13.13 7.34 -2.81
CA ASP A 7 -12.66 6.05 -2.27
C ASP A 7 -13.73 4.94 -2.28
N ASP A 8 -15.01 5.25 -2.45
CA ASP A 8 -16.10 4.26 -2.50
C ASP A 8 -16.36 3.73 -3.92
N ILE A 9 -15.79 4.38 -4.94
CA ILE A 9 -15.97 4.07 -6.36
C ILE A 9 -14.76 3.27 -6.86
N LEU A 10 -15.02 2.27 -7.70
CA LEU A 10 -14.03 1.56 -8.49
C LEU A 10 -14.46 1.64 -9.96
N ASP A 11 -13.71 2.39 -10.75
CA ASP A 11 -13.95 2.57 -12.18
C ASP A 11 -12.89 1.79 -12.96
N ILE A 12 -13.36 0.81 -13.73
CA ILE A 12 -12.59 -0.01 -14.67
C ILE A 12 -13.24 0.02 -16.06
N SER A 13 -13.90 1.12 -16.39
CA SER A 13 -14.47 1.35 -17.72
C SER A 13 -13.38 1.60 -18.77
N LYS A 14 -13.66 1.26 -20.04
CA LYS A 14 -12.78 1.51 -21.20
C LYS A 14 -11.40 0.85 -21.09
N CYS A 15 -11.33 -0.30 -20.46
CA CYS A 15 -10.10 -1.06 -20.28
C CYS A 15 -9.94 -2.21 -21.29
N GLU A 16 -10.83 -2.32 -22.29
CA GLU A 16 -10.85 -3.37 -23.32
C GLU A 16 -10.83 -4.79 -22.72
N LEU A 17 -11.40 -4.95 -21.52
CA LEU A 17 -11.32 -6.21 -20.76
C LEU A 17 -12.23 -7.27 -21.37
N SER A 18 -11.68 -8.47 -21.59
CA SER A 18 -12.45 -9.66 -21.99
C SER A 18 -13.08 -10.40 -20.79
N GLU A 19 -12.44 -10.29 -19.62
CA GLU A 19 -12.91 -10.83 -18.34
C GLU A 19 -12.51 -9.89 -17.19
N ILE A 20 -13.31 -9.85 -16.12
CA ILE A 20 -12.97 -9.07 -14.92
C ILE A 20 -11.88 -9.82 -14.13
N PRO A 21 -10.73 -9.19 -13.81
CA PRO A 21 -9.69 -9.84 -13.02
C PRO A 21 -10.17 -10.23 -11.62
N VAL A 22 -9.76 -11.41 -11.13
CA VAL A 22 -10.06 -11.92 -9.78
C VAL A 22 -9.70 -10.90 -8.68
N SER A 23 -8.65 -10.12 -8.90
CA SER A 23 -8.21 -9.07 -7.97
C SER A 23 -9.27 -8.00 -7.72
N VAL A 24 -10.14 -7.69 -8.69
CA VAL A 24 -11.21 -6.70 -8.54
C VAL A 24 -12.23 -7.16 -7.50
N PHE A 25 -12.59 -8.45 -7.49
CA PHE A 25 -13.51 -9.02 -6.50
C PHE A 25 -12.92 -8.95 -5.08
N SER A 26 -11.65 -9.33 -4.94
CA SER A 26 -10.92 -9.21 -3.67
C SER A 26 -10.82 -7.76 -3.19
N MET A 27 -10.60 -6.82 -4.11
CA MET A 27 -10.55 -5.39 -3.80
C MET A 27 -11.91 -4.85 -3.35
N CYS A 28 -13.00 -5.22 -4.03
CA CYS A 28 -14.36 -4.84 -3.65
C CYS A 28 -14.71 -5.32 -2.24
N ARG A 29 -14.27 -6.53 -1.87
CA ARG A 29 -14.45 -7.08 -0.52
C ARG A 29 -13.61 -6.37 0.54
N VAL A 30 -12.30 -6.24 0.33
CA VAL A 30 -11.36 -5.67 1.32
C VAL A 30 -11.62 -4.17 1.51
N LEU A 31 -11.87 -3.44 0.42
CA LEU A 31 -12.07 -1.99 0.45
C LEU A 31 -13.55 -1.60 0.58
N GLN A 32 -14.46 -2.57 0.70
CA GLN A 32 -15.91 -2.38 0.84
C GLN A 32 -16.48 -1.36 -0.17
N LYS A 33 -16.08 -1.51 -1.44
CA LYS A 33 -16.47 -0.59 -2.52
C LYS A 33 -17.98 -0.65 -2.73
N LYS A 34 -18.60 0.51 -2.89
CA LYS A 34 -20.06 0.65 -3.03
C LYS A 34 -20.50 0.80 -4.48
N VAL A 35 -19.60 1.27 -5.35
CA VAL A 35 -19.90 1.54 -6.76
C VAL A 35 -18.83 0.89 -7.61
N LEU A 36 -19.23 0.02 -8.54
CA LEU A 36 -18.35 -0.63 -9.51
C LEU A 36 -18.84 -0.27 -10.92
N ILE A 37 -17.97 0.41 -11.67
CA ILE A 37 -18.24 0.89 -13.02
C ILE A 37 -17.37 0.10 -13.98
N VAL A 38 -17.99 -0.67 -14.87
CA VAL A 38 -17.30 -1.58 -15.81
C VAL A 38 -17.81 -1.41 -17.24
N HIS A 39 -18.51 -0.31 -17.52
CA HIS A 39 -19.09 -0.07 -18.83
C HIS A 39 -18.02 0.02 -19.93
N THR A 40 -18.41 -0.17 -21.19
CA THR A 40 -17.53 -0.05 -22.37
C THR A 40 -16.31 -0.98 -22.31
N ASN A 41 -16.55 -2.28 -22.14
CA ASN A 41 -15.54 -3.35 -22.19
C ASN A 41 -16.01 -4.48 -23.15
N HIS A 42 -15.26 -5.59 -23.25
CA HIS A 42 -15.57 -6.75 -24.09
C HIS A 42 -15.95 -7.98 -23.25
N LEU A 43 -16.62 -7.77 -22.11
CA LEU A 43 -16.93 -8.84 -21.19
C LEU A 43 -17.99 -9.78 -21.78
N SER A 44 -17.67 -11.07 -21.87
CA SER A 44 -18.59 -12.12 -22.32
C SER A 44 -19.32 -12.80 -21.16
N THR A 45 -18.67 -12.87 -20.00
CA THR A 45 -19.24 -13.38 -18.74
C THR A 45 -18.89 -12.43 -17.58
N LEU A 46 -19.83 -12.28 -16.64
CA LEU A 46 -19.63 -11.41 -15.46
C LEU A 46 -18.71 -12.06 -14.41
N LEU A 47 -18.82 -13.39 -14.23
CA LEU A 47 -18.03 -14.16 -13.28
C LEU A 47 -16.99 -15.00 -14.00
N PRO A 48 -15.70 -14.86 -13.66
CA PRO A 48 -14.71 -15.89 -13.93
C PRO A 48 -15.06 -17.17 -13.15
N LYS A 49 -14.72 -18.35 -13.68
CA LYS A 49 -15.05 -19.67 -13.10
C LYS A 49 -14.51 -19.92 -11.68
N SER A 50 -13.65 -19.05 -11.16
CA SER A 50 -12.95 -19.17 -9.87
C SER A 50 -13.39 -18.15 -8.81
N CYS A 51 -14.40 -17.32 -9.08
CA CYS A 51 -14.82 -16.23 -8.19
C CYS A 51 -16.26 -16.41 -7.68
N ASN A 52 -16.49 -16.03 -6.41
CA ASN A 52 -17.81 -16.03 -5.80
C ASN A 52 -18.41 -14.62 -5.84
N ILE A 53 -19.67 -14.51 -6.27
CA ILE A 53 -20.39 -13.23 -6.31
C ILE A 53 -20.56 -12.60 -4.92
N GLN A 54 -20.48 -13.40 -3.84
CA GLN A 54 -20.58 -12.94 -2.45
C GLN A 54 -19.48 -11.94 -2.06
N ASP A 55 -18.33 -11.94 -2.75
CA ASP A 55 -17.28 -10.95 -2.53
C ASP A 55 -17.74 -9.52 -2.90
N LEU A 56 -18.83 -9.38 -3.66
CA LEU A 56 -19.48 -8.11 -3.99
C LEU A 56 -20.70 -7.78 -3.09
N SER A 57 -20.85 -8.44 -1.94
CA SER A 57 -22.03 -8.32 -1.07
C SER A 57 -22.34 -6.91 -0.54
N MET A 58 -21.38 -5.98 -0.54
CA MET A 58 -21.53 -4.58 -0.09
C MET A 58 -21.78 -3.58 -1.22
N LEU A 59 -21.85 -4.06 -2.46
CA LEU A 59 -21.89 -3.25 -3.67
C LEU A 59 -23.32 -2.75 -3.94
N LYS A 60 -23.49 -1.44 -4.08
CA LYS A 60 -24.79 -0.77 -4.26
C LYS A 60 -25.12 -0.45 -5.71
N ILE A 61 -24.12 -0.09 -6.49
CA ILE A 61 -24.29 0.31 -7.89
C ILE A 61 -23.32 -0.50 -8.74
N LEU A 62 -23.84 -1.29 -9.66
CA LEU A 62 -23.07 -2.06 -10.62
C LEU A 62 -23.45 -1.61 -12.03
N ASP A 63 -22.48 -1.07 -12.75
CA ASP A 63 -22.69 -0.58 -14.11
C ASP A 63 -21.95 -1.44 -15.14
N LEU A 64 -22.71 -2.13 -16.00
CA LEU A 64 -22.24 -3.10 -16.98
C LEU A 64 -22.65 -2.77 -18.41
N HIS A 65 -23.24 -1.60 -18.69
CA HIS A 65 -23.67 -1.23 -20.05
C HIS A 65 -22.51 -1.21 -21.05
N ASP A 66 -22.78 -1.38 -22.35
CA ASP A 66 -21.76 -1.48 -23.40
C ASP A 66 -20.76 -2.62 -23.14
N ASN A 67 -21.27 -3.83 -22.88
CA ASN A 67 -20.51 -5.09 -22.83
C ASN A 67 -21.16 -6.17 -23.70
N GLN A 68 -20.50 -7.33 -23.87
CA GLN A 68 -21.02 -8.45 -24.67
C GLN A 68 -21.63 -9.55 -23.77
N LEU A 69 -22.23 -9.15 -22.66
CA LEU A 69 -22.82 -10.08 -21.68
C LEU A 69 -24.09 -10.69 -22.24
N THR A 70 -24.13 -12.03 -22.30
CA THR A 70 -25.29 -12.78 -22.79
C THR A 70 -26.09 -13.45 -21.67
N SER A 71 -25.44 -13.70 -20.52
CA SER A 71 -26.08 -14.27 -19.34
C SER A 71 -25.56 -13.65 -18.04
N LEU A 72 -26.46 -13.44 -17.08
CA LEU A 72 -26.12 -13.14 -15.70
C LEU A 72 -26.18 -14.42 -14.87
N PRO A 73 -25.25 -14.62 -13.93
CA PRO A 73 -25.25 -15.78 -13.05
C PRO A 73 -26.41 -15.71 -12.03
N GLU A 74 -27.01 -16.87 -11.75
CA GLU A 74 -28.12 -17.02 -10.78
C GLU A 74 -27.75 -16.45 -9.40
N ASP A 75 -26.50 -16.66 -8.98
CA ASP A 75 -26.00 -16.23 -7.68
C ASP A 75 -26.06 -14.70 -7.46
N MET A 76 -26.28 -13.88 -8.49
CA MET A 76 -26.50 -12.44 -8.34
C MET A 76 -27.70 -12.10 -7.45
N GLY A 77 -28.67 -13.01 -7.29
CA GLY A 77 -29.76 -12.86 -6.32
C GLY A 77 -29.28 -12.72 -4.87
N GLN A 78 -28.07 -13.20 -4.54
CA GLN A 78 -27.48 -13.12 -3.20
C GLN A 78 -26.96 -11.70 -2.85
N LEU A 79 -26.89 -10.78 -3.82
CA LEU A 79 -26.42 -9.41 -3.61
C LEU A 79 -27.49 -8.52 -2.97
N VAL A 80 -27.67 -8.68 -1.66
CA VAL A 80 -28.68 -7.96 -0.86
C VAL A 80 -28.55 -6.44 -0.95
N SER A 81 -27.32 -5.91 -0.98
CA SER A 81 -27.08 -4.45 -0.93
C SER A 81 -27.17 -3.73 -2.28
N LEU A 82 -27.29 -4.47 -3.39
CA LEU A 82 -27.32 -3.89 -4.74
C LEU A 82 -28.63 -3.12 -4.98
N GLN A 83 -28.55 -1.85 -5.36
CA GLN A 83 -29.70 -0.95 -5.55
C GLN A 83 -29.91 -0.60 -7.02
N SER A 84 -28.82 -0.52 -7.79
CA SER A 84 -28.86 -0.16 -9.20
C SER A 84 -27.95 -1.10 -9.99
N LEU A 85 -28.52 -1.72 -11.01
CA LEU A 85 -27.83 -2.55 -11.99
C LEU A 85 -28.18 -2.05 -13.38
N SER A 86 -27.17 -1.60 -14.11
CA SER A 86 -27.28 -1.12 -15.49
C SER A 86 -26.71 -2.17 -16.44
N LEU A 87 -27.49 -2.59 -17.44
CA LEU A 87 -27.16 -3.62 -18.40
C LEU A 87 -27.98 -3.45 -19.68
N ASP A 88 -27.51 -4.01 -20.79
CA ASP A 88 -28.15 -3.90 -22.09
C ASP A 88 -29.24 -4.97 -22.25
N ALA A 89 -30.50 -4.57 -22.02
CA ALA A 89 -31.64 -5.49 -21.97
C ALA A 89 -31.84 -6.33 -23.25
N GLU A 90 -31.46 -5.80 -24.42
CA GLU A 90 -31.61 -6.47 -25.72
C GLU A 90 -30.54 -7.54 -25.99
N ALA A 91 -29.38 -7.46 -25.32
CA ALA A 91 -28.28 -8.41 -25.50
C ALA A 91 -28.39 -9.65 -24.59
N MET A 92 -29.30 -9.61 -23.60
CA MET A 92 -29.44 -10.65 -22.58
C MET A 92 -30.31 -11.83 -23.04
N THR A 93 -29.77 -13.04 -22.94
CA THR A 93 -30.51 -14.31 -23.12
C THR A 93 -31.08 -14.81 -21.79
N TYR A 94 -30.36 -14.59 -20.69
CA TYR A 94 -30.77 -14.98 -19.34
C TYR A 94 -30.29 -13.94 -18.32
N PRO A 95 -31.15 -13.27 -17.54
CA PRO A 95 -32.63 -13.29 -17.53
C PRO A 95 -33.28 -12.77 -18.84
N PRO A 96 -34.56 -13.08 -19.11
CA PRO A 96 -35.22 -12.71 -20.35
C PRO A 96 -35.31 -11.18 -20.53
N ALA A 97 -35.19 -10.70 -21.76
CA ALA A 97 -35.17 -9.26 -22.09
C ALA A 97 -36.37 -8.46 -21.52
N SER A 98 -37.54 -9.09 -21.37
CA SER A 98 -38.74 -8.51 -20.75
C SER A 98 -38.61 -8.24 -19.25
N VAL A 99 -37.75 -8.98 -18.54
CA VAL A 99 -37.42 -8.75 -17.13
C VAL A 99 -36.35 -7.68 -17.01
N CYS A 100 -35.36 -7.69 -17.91
CA CYS A 100 -34.30 -6.69 -17.96
C CYS A 100 -34.83 -5.27 -18.22
N SER A 101 -35.85 -5.12 -19.07
CA SER A 101 -36.49 -3.82 -19.34
C SER A 101 -37.24 -3.22 -18.13
N ASN A 102 -37.65 -4.05 -17.17
CA ASN A 102 -38.43 -3.63 -16.00
C ASN A 102 -37.54 -3.10 -14.85
N GLY A 103 -36.23 -3.05 -15.06
CA GLY A 103 -35.26 -2.47 -14.12
C GLY A 103 -34.70 -3.47 -13.10
N THR A 104 -33.81 -2.96 -12.25
CA THR A 104 -32.99 -3.76 -11.32
C THR A 104 -33.82 -4.60 -10.34
N GLU A 105 -34.97 -4.08 -9.88
CA GLU A 105 -35.82 -4.78 -8.91
C GLU A 105 -36.48 -6.03 -9.51
N ALA A 106 -36.93 -5.96 -10.77
CA ALA A 106 -37.52 -7.09 -11.46
C ALA A 106 -36.47 -8.19 -11.73
N ILE A 107 -35.24 -7.80 -12.09
CA ILE A 107 -34.12 -8.72 -12.28
C ILE A 107 -33.80 -9.45 -10.97
N LYS A 108 -33.74 -8.73 -9.85
CA LYS A 108 -33.51 -9.32 -8.53
C LYS A 108 -34.63 -10.27 -8.12
N GLN A 109 -35.88 -9.87 -8.28
CA GLN A 109 -37.03 -10.74 -7.98
C GLN A 109 -37.01 -12.02 -8.81
N PHE A 110 -36.66 -11.93 -10.09
CA PHE A 110 -36.52 -13.10 -10.96
C PHE A 110 -35.41 -14.04 -10.47
N LEU A 111 -34.21 -13.52 -10.20
CA LEU A 111 -33.07 -14.33 -9.74
C LEU A 111 -33.30 -14.93 -8.34
N CYS A 112 -33.90 -14.17 -7.42
CA CYS A 112 -34.26 -14.65 -6.08
C CYS A 112 -35.31 -15.77 -6.16
N LYS A 113 -36.28 -15.67 -7.08
CA LYS A 113 -37.30 -16.71 -7.31
C LYS A 113 -36.69 -18.01 -7.85
N GLU A 114 -35.72 -17.93 -8.76
CA GLU A 114 -35.00 -19.09 -9.29
C GLU A 114 -34.14 -19.78 -8.20
N LEU A 115 -33.55 -19.00 -7.28
CA LEU A 115 -32.77 -19.52 -6.15
C LEU A 115 -33.62 -19.99 -4.94
N GLY A 116 -34.93 -19.78 -4.95
CA GLY A 116 -35.82 -20.10 -3.82
C GLY A 116 -35.64 -19.18 -2.60
N ILE A 117 -35.14 -17.96 -2.79
CA ILE A 117 -34.91 -16.96 -1.74
C ILE A 117 -36.01 -15.89 -1.81
N GLU A 118 -36.60 -15.51 -0.65
CA GLU A 118 -37.56 -14.40 -0.60
C GLU A 118 -36.85 -13.07 -0.90
N HIS A 119 -37.32 -12.36 -1.94
CA HIS A 119 -36.82 -11.03 -2.30
C HIS A 119 -37.28 -9.99 -1.28
N MET A 120 -36.34 -9.46 -0.51
CA MET A 120 -36.58 -8.43 0.52
C MET A 120 -36.18 -7.05 -0.02
N PRO A 121 -37.11 -6.09 -0.14
CA PRO A 121 -36.78 -4.75 -0.60
C PRO A 121 -35.91 -4.01 0.43
N PRO A 122 -35.01 -3.08 0.00
CA PRO A 122 -34.08 -2.38 0.88
C PRO A 122 -34.72 -1.62 2.07
N SER A 123 -36.03 -1.34 1.99
CA SER A 123 -36.81 -0.63 3.02
C SER A 123 -37.11 -1.46 4.27
N GLN A 124 -36.97 -2.79 4.24
CA GLN A 124 -37.34 -3.67 5.36
C GLN A 124 -36.16 -4.03 6.29
N TYR A 125 -34.95 -3.55 5.99
CA TYR A 125 -33.78 -3.64 6.89
C TYR A 125 -33.76 -2.58 8.01
N LEU A 126 -34.80 -1.74 8.10
CA LEU A 126 -35.09 -0.98 9.32
C LEU A 126 -35.72 -1.93 10.34
N LEU A 127 -34.91 -2.30 11.34
CA LEU A 127 -35.28 -2.99 12.58
C LEU A 127 -36.78 -2.94 12.94
N PRO A 128 -37.44 -4.07 13.27
CA PRO A 128 -38.78 -4.14 13.88
C PRO A 128 -38.92 -3.52 15.28
N VAL A 129 -38.10 -2.53 15.65
CA VAL A 129 -38.02 -1.98 17.02
C VAL A 129 -39.20 -1.06 17.39
N LEU A 130 -40.15 -0.79 16.47
CA LEU A 130 -41.24 0.18 16.73
C LEU A 130 -42.67 -0.32 16.54
N GLU A 131 -42.91 -1.63 16.39
CA GLU A 131 -44.27 -2.16 16.30
C GLU A 131 -44.48 -3.34 17.26
N SER A 132 -44.49 -3.04 18.55
CA SER A 132 -45.21 -3.86 19.53
C SER A 132 -46.03 -2.96 20.44
N ASP A 133 -47.17 -2.53 19.90
CA ASP A 133 -48.22 -1.89 20.66
C ASP A 133 -48.61 -2.78 21.84
N GLY A 134 -48.48 -2.21 23.03
CA GLY A 134 -48.70 -2.87 24.29
C GLY A 134 -50.16 -3.28 24.48
N LYS A 135 -50.35 -4.56 24.77
CA LYS A 135 -51.41 -5.05 25.66
C LYS A 135 -50.90 -6.26 26.41
N ILE A 136 -50.62 -6.12 27.71
CA ILE A 136 -50.74 -7.13 28.78
C ILE A 136 -50.88 -6.37 30.12
N PRO A 137 -51.64 -6.91 31.08
CA PRO A 137 -52.41 -6.14 32.07
C PRO A 137 -51.65 -5.83 33.36
N GLU A 138 -52.25 -4.91 34.12
CA GLU A 138 -51.96 -4.59 35.52
C GLU A 138 -51.68 -5.83 36.37
N SER A 139 -50.50 -5.85 37.02
CA SER A 139 -50.35 -6.37 38.37
C SER A 139 -49.06 -5.84 38.98
N ASP A 140 -49.21 -5.25 40.16
CA ASP A 140 -48.21 -4.60 40.97
C ASP A 140 -46.89 -5.37 41.11
N ARG A 141 -45.79 -4.80 40.59
CA ARG A 141 -44.39 -4.93 41.07
C ARG A 141 -43.39 -4.27 40.10
N VAL A 142 -43.43 -2.95 39.90
CA VAL A 142 -42.46 -2.27 39.01
C VAL A 142 -41.98 -0.94 39.59
N ASP A 143 -41.21 -0.99 40.68
CA ASP A 143 -40.45 0.19 41.17
C ASP A 143 -38.92 -0.01 41.07
N GLY A 144 -38.46 -1.24 40.80
CA GLY A 144 -37.04 -1.58 40.59
C GLY A 144 -36.61 -1.53 39.12
N MET A 145 -37.42 -2.04 38.20
CA MET A 145 -37.08 -2.10 36.76
C MET A 145 -37.14 -0.73 36.07
N PHE A 146 -38.05 0.16 36.49
CA PHE A 146 -38.22 1.48 35.87
C PHE A 146 -37.01 2.41 36.11
N ARG A 147 -36.31 2.23 37.24
CA ARG A 147 -35.12 3.02 37.60
C ARG A 147 -33.87 2.59 36.82
N GLN A 148 -33.74 1.29 36.55
CA GLN A 148 -32.68 0.75 35.68
C GLN A 148 -32.89 1.12 34.22
N GLN A 149 -34.13 1.05 33.71
CA GLN A 149 -34.44 1.50 32.35
C GLN A 149 -34.24 3.01 32.16
N MET A 150 -34.60 3.86 33.13
CA MET A 150 -34.31 5.30 33.06
C MET A 150 -32.80 5.59 33.06
N GLN A 151 -32.01 4.91 33.90
CA GLN A 151 -30.54 5.06 33.89
C GLN A 151 -29.91 4.55 32.60
N GLU A 152 -30.40 3.45 32.02
CA GLU A 152 -29.94 2.95 30.73
C GLU A 152 -30.29 3.91 29.60
N VAL A 153 -31.49 4.50 29.62
CA VAL A 153 -31.91 5.51 28.63
C VAL A 153 -31.06 6.77 28.74
N GLU A 154 -30.76 7.27 29.94
CA GLU A 154 -29.85 8.40 30.14
C GLU A 154 -28.41 8.08 29.69
N GLN A 155 -27.91 6.87 29.98
CA GLN A 155 -26.60 6.42 29.52
C GLN A 155 -26.55 6.28 28.00
N TRP A 156 -27.62 5.81 27.37
CA TRP A 156 -27.73 5.72 25.91
C TRP A 156 -27.86 7.09 25.27
N GLN A 157 -28.61 8.03 25.86
CA GLN A 157 -28.65 9.42 25.42
C GLN A 157 -27.28 10.08 25.53
N SER A 158 -26.55 9.86 26.63
CA SER A 158 -25.18 10.37 26.77
C SER A 158 -24.24 9.78 25.72
N LYS A 159 -24.32 8.47 25.46
CA LYS A 159 -23.52 7.81 24.41
C LYS A 159 -23.86 8.30 23.01
N PHE A 160 -25.14 8.58 22.75
CA PHE A 160 -25.61 9.13 21.48
C PHE A 160 -25.10 10.56 21.27
N MET A 161 -25.19 11.41 22.30
CA MET A 161 -24.63 12.77 22.27
C MET A 161 -23.11 12.76 22.08
N ASP A 162 -22.39 11.84 22.74
CA ASP A 162 -20.95 11.65 22.53
C ASP A 162 -20.64 11.20 21.11
N TYR A 163 -21.49 10.36 20.51
CA TYR A 163 -21.35 9.95 19.13
C TYR A 163 -21.58 11.11 18.16
N GLU A 164 -22.63 11.92 18.34
CA GLU A 164 -22.88 13.11 17.54
C GLU A 164 -21.74 14.11 17.64
N LYS A 165 -21.25 14.36 18.86
CA LYS A 165 -20.10 15.24 19.09
C LYS A 165 -18.83 14.74 18.42
N ARG A 166 -18.54 13.43 18.46
CA ARG A 166 -17.39 12.83 17.75
C ARG A 166 -17.57 12.90 16.23
N LYS A 167 -18.79 12.73 15.72
CA LYS A 167 -19.09 12.83 14.30
C LYS A 167 -18.92 14.26 13.80
N GLU A 168 -19.40 15.24 14.54
CA GLU A 168 -19.19 16.67 14.26
C GLU A 168 -17.70 17.02 14.33
N GLN A 169 -16.96 16.55 15.34
CA GLN A 169 -15.51 16.74 15.42
C GLN A 169 -14.80 16.17 14.20
N LYS A 170 -15.12 14.95 13.76
CA LYS A 170 -14.53 14.37 12.55
C LYS A 170 -14.89 15.15 11.28
N GLN A 171 -16.10 15.67 11.18
CA GLN A 171 -16.48 16.55 10.07
C GLN A 171 -15.70 17.86 10.08
N GLN A 172 -15.49 18.43 11.26
CA GLN A 172 -14.73 19.67 11.42
C GLN A 172 -13.24 19.45 11.14
N GLU A 173 -12.66 18.35 11.59
CA GLU A 173 -11.29 17.94 11.25
C GLU A 173 -11.11 17.73 9.74
N LYS A 174 -12.12 17.15 9.07
CA LYS A 174 -12.13 17.01 7.60
C LYS A 174 -12.13 18.36 6.91
N LEU A 175 -12.99 19.29 7.33
CA LEU A 175 -13.05 20.64 6.78
C LEU A 175 -11.73 21.40 7.01
N ASP A 176 -11.13 21.25 8.18
CA ASP A 176 -9.83 21.87 8.49
C ASP A 176 -8.69 21.25 7.68
N PHE A 177 -8.76 19.95 7.41
CA PHE A 177 -7.83 19.28 6.50
C PHE A 177 -7.97 19.78 5.06
N GLU A 178 -9.20 19.88 4.53
CA GLU A 178 -9.47 20.42 3.20
C GLU A 178 -9.01 21.88 3.06
N ARG A 179 -9.22 22.71 4.10
CA ARG A 179 -8.71 24.08 4.15
C ARG A 179 -7.20 24.13 4.09
N ARG A 180 -6.51 23.36 4.93
CA ARG A 180 -5.03 23.27 4.92
C ARG A 180 -4.48 22.83 3.57
N LEU A 181 -5.11 21.83 2.95
CA LEU A 181 -4.71 21.35 1.63
C LEU A 181 -4.87 22.44 0.56
N ASN A 182 -5.98 23.16 0.57
CA ASN A 182 -6.22 24.28 -0.33
C ASN A 182 -5.21 25.42 -0.11
N ASP A 183 -4.88 25.73 1.14
CA ASP A 183 -3.90 26.76 1.46
C ASP A 183 -2.49 26.36 1.00
N GLU A 184 -2.08 25.10 1.20
CA GLU A 184 -0.81 24.58 0.65
C GLU A 184 -0.77 24.63 -0.90
N GLN A 185 -1.89 24.32 -1.57
CA GLN A 185 -1.99 24.46 -3.03
C GLN A 185 -1.90 25.92 -3.48
N ARG A 186 -2.52 26.84 -2.74
CA ARG A 186 -2.42 28.30 -2.99
C ARG A 186 -0.99 28.80 -2.81
N GLU A 187 -0.29 28.36 -1.77
CA GLU A 187 1.12 28.73 -1.57
C GLU A 187 2.01 28.19 -2.69
N ARG A 188 1.83 26.92 -3.11
CA ARG A 188 2.57 26.35 -4.24
C ARG A 188 2.31 27.10 -5.54
N THR A 189 1.07 27.45 -5.83
CA THR A 189 0.72 28.22 -7.04
C THR A 189 1.29 29.64 -6.99
N GLN A 190 1.27 30.31 -5.83
CA GLN A 190 1.90 31.62 -5.65
C GLN A 190 3.42 31.57 -5.85
N LEU A 191 4.09 30.55 -5.31
CA LEU A 191 5.53 30.35 -5.51
C LEU A 191 5.87 30.11 -6.98
N LEU A 192 5.06 29.33 -7.70
CA LEU A 192 5.21 29.13 -9.14
C LEU A 192 5.03 30.43 -9.92
N MET A 193 4.00 31.22 -9.61
CA MET A 193 3.80 32.53 -10.25
C MET A 193 4.95 33.50 -9.98
N ARG A 194 5.46 33.55 -8.74
CA ARG A 194 6.62 34.38 -8.40
C ARG A 194 7.88 33.93 -9.13
N ASN A 195 8.11 32.62 -9.22
CA ASN A 195 9.24 32.06 -9.97
C ASN A 195 9.13 32.37 -11.47
N ASN A 196 7.94 32.24 -12.06
CA ASN A 196 7.71 32.59 -13.46
C ASN A 196 7.91 34.09 -13.71
N SER A 197 7.40 34.95 -12.84
CA SER A 197 7.61 36.40 -12.95
C SER A 197 9.09 36.77 -12.85
N GLN A 198 9.85 36.14 -11.94
CA GLN A 198 11.30 36.33 -11.85
C GLN A 198 12.01 35.84 -13.11
N LYS A 199 11.64 34.67 -13.66
CA LYS A 199 12.18 34.17 -14.93
C LYS A 199 11.90 35.12 -16.07
N GLU A 200 10.68 35.64 -16.19
CA GLU A 200 10.31 36.63 -17.21
C GLU A 200 11.13 37.91 -17.07
N GLN A 201 11.32 38.42 -15.85
CA GLN A 201 12.16 39.58 -15.60
C GLN A 201 13.62 39.35 -16.03
N VAL A 202 14.19 38.19 -15.69
CA VAL A 202 15.55 37.83 -16.11
C VAL A 202 15.64 37.70 -17.63
N LEU A 203 14.68 37.05 -18.27
CA LEU A 203 14.62 36.92 -19.73
C LEU A 203 14.52 38.29 -20.42
N MET A 204 13.71 39.20 -19.88
CA MET A 204 13.60 40.56 -20.40
C MET A 204 14.91 41.34 -20.23
N SER A 205 15.60 41.19 -19.10
CA SER A 205 16.92 41.79 -18.87
C SER A 205 17.96 41.25 -19.86
N VAL A 206 18.02 39.92 -20.03
CA VAL A 206 18.94 39.28 -20.98
C VAL A 206 18.66 39.74 -22.41
N LYS A 207 17.39 39.82 -22.80
CA LYS A 207 16.99 40.34 -24.12
C LYS A 207 17.40 41.79 -24.33
N GLN A 208 17.29 42.62 -23.29
CA GLN A 208 17.73 44.02 -23.33
C GLN A 208 19.25 44.13 -23.49
N GLU A 209 20.03 43.33 -22.75
CA GLU A 209 21.49 43.31 -22.87
C GLU A 209 21.97 42.76 -24.22
N GLN A 210 21.31 41.72 -24.74
CA GLN A 210 21.55 41.25 -26.11
C GLN A 210 21.29 42.35 -27.14
N GLY A 211 20.19 43.10 -26.99
CA GLY A 211 19.88 44.23 -27.88
C GLY A 211 20.96 45.33 -27.84
N LYS A 212 21.50 45.65 -26.66
CA LYS A 212 22.60 46.60 -26.51
C LYS A 212 23.90 46.09 -27.14
N LEU A 213 24.23 44.82 -26.93
CA LEU A 213 25.41 44.19 -27.53
C LEU A 213 25.33 44.19 -29.05
N ASP A 214 24.19 43.81 -29.62
CA ASP A 214 23.98 43.83 -31.08
C ASP A 214 24.05 45.24 -31.65
N GLN A 215 23.54 46.25 -30.94
CA GLN A 215 23.71 47.65 -31.33
C GLN A 215 25.19 48.06 -31.30
N GLY A 216 25.91 47.75 -30.22
CA GLY A 216 27.34 48.04 -30.10
C GLY A 216 28.18 47.36 -31.19
N LEU A 217 27.86 46.11 -31.55
CA LEU A 217 28.49 45.40 -32.65
C LEU A 217 28.20 46.06 -34.01
N ARG A 218 26.95 46.45 -34.26
CA ARG A 218 26.57 47.17 -35.49
C ARG A 218 27.29 48.51 -35.61
N ASP A 219 27.42 49.24 -34.51
CA ASP A 219 28.10 50.53 -34.50
C ASP A 219 29.62 50.38 -34.71
N GLN A 220 30.24 49.36 -34.10
CA GLN A 220 31.64 49.02 -34.37
C GLN A 220 31.87 48.60 -35.82
N GLN A 221 30.98 47.79 -36.39
CA GLN A 221 31.05 47.40 -37.81
C GLN A 221 30.97 48.62 -38.72
N ARG A 222 30.02 49.53 -38.47
CA ARG A 222 29.89 50.78 -39.23
C ARG A 222 31.13 51.65 -39.09
N TYR A 223 31.69 51.78 -37.90
CA TYR A 223 32.92 52.54 -37.67
C TYR A 223 34.09 51.96 -38.48
N LEU A 224 34.29 50.63 -38.42
CA LEU A 224 35.33 49.95 -39.18
C LEU A 224 35.13 50.07 -40.69
N GLU A 225 33.89 50.03 -41.18
CA GLU A 225 33.57 50.25 -42.60
C GLU A 225 33.93 51.67 -43.04
N VAL A 226 33.60 52.67 -42.24
CA VAL A 226 33.97 54.07 -42.51
C VAL A 226 35.49 54.25 -42.53
N GLU A 227 36.20 53.67 -41.55
CA GLU A 227 37.65 53.75 -41.46
C GLU A 227 38.33 53.02 -42.63
N ARG A 228 37.83 51.86 -43.03
CA ARG A 228 38.27 51.14 -44.23
C ARG A 228 38.10 51.99 -45.48
N LEU A 229 36.94 52.62 -45.66
CA LEU A 229 36.68 53.48 -46.82
C LEU A 229 37.61 54.70 -46.85
N ARG A 230 37.87 55.30 -45.68
CA ARG A 230 38.83 56.40 -45.54
C ARG A 230 40.23 55.98 -45.96
N LEU A 231 40.74 54.87 -45.42
CA LEU A 231 42.06 54.34 -45.77
C LEU A 231 42.16 54.00 -47.26
N GLN A 232 41.10 53.46 -47.85
CA GLN A 232 41.05 53.17 -49.28
C GLN A 232 41.13 54.44 -50.12
N GLU A 233 40.53 55.55 -49.69
CA GLU A 233 40.63 56.83 -50.39
C GLU A 233 42.01 57.46 -50.23
N GLU A 234 42.61 57.40 -49.04
CA GLU A 234 43.99 57.84 -48.81
C GLU A 234 45.00 57.07 -49.68
N LEU A 235 44.82 55.74 -49.83
CA LEU A 235 45.61 54.93 -50.75
C LEU A 235 45.44 55.35 -52.21
N LYS A 236 44.20 55.56 -52.68
CA LYS A 236 43.95 56.04 -54.05
C LYS A 236 44.59 57.40 -54.32
N GLN A 237 44.57 58.30 -53.34
CA GLN A 237 45.25 59.60 -53.46
C GLN A 237 46.78 59.44 -53.52
N GLY A 238 47.34 58.54 -52.70
CA GLY A 238 48.75 58.18 -52.76
C GLY A 238 49.17 57.60 -54.11
N GLU A 239 48.38 56.69 -54.68
CA GLU A 239 48.61 56.12 -56.01
C GLU A 239 48.57 57.18 -57.11
N ARG A 240 47.60 58.11 -57.05
CA ARG A 240 47.53 59.27 -57.96
C ARG A 240 48.73 60.19 -57.80
N GLY A 241 49.19 60.43 -56.57
CA GLY A 241 50.38 61.22 -56.29
C GLY A 241 51.65 60.59 -56.87
N ALA A 242 51.82 59.27 -56.67
CA ALA A 242 52.96 58.53 -57.20
C ALA A 242 52.98 58.50 -58.72
N THR A 243 51.83 58.26 -59.37
CA THR A 243 51.71 58.29 -60.84
C THR A 243 52.06 59.66 -61.42
N ASN A 244 51.59 60.74 -60.79
CA ASN A 244 51.96 62.10 -61.20
C ASN A 244 53.46 62.39 -61.03
N LEU A 245 54.07 61.92 -59.94
CA LEU A 245 55.51 62.10 -59.70
C LEU A 245 56.35 61.33 -60.73
N ILE A 246 55.95 60.10 -61.08
CA ILE A 246 56.60 59.32 -62.13
C ILE A 246 56.50 60.05 -63.48
N HIS A 247 55.33 60.60 -63.80
CA HIS A 247 55.14 61.38 -65.02
C HIS A 247 56.07 62.60 -65.09
N ASN A 248 56.14 63.39 -63.99
CA ASN A 248 57.03 64.54 -63.91
C ASN A 248 58.51 64.16 -64.02
N LEU A 249 58.93 63.05 -63.40
CA LEU A 249 60.30 62.56 -63.51
C LEU A 249 60.66 62.13 -64.94
N LEU A 250 59.71 61.56 -65.67
CA LEU A 250 59.89 61.23 -67.09
C LEU A 250 60.05 62.50 -67.92
N GLU A 251 59.20 63.52 -67.73
CA GLU A 251 59.34 64.82 -68.40
C GLU A 251 60.69 65.50 -68.09
N ASP A 252 61.11 65.51 -66.83
CA ASP A 252 62.40 66.09 -66.42
C ASP A 252 63.59 65.32 -67.01
N SER A 253 63.47 64.00 -67.16
CA SER A 253 64.51 63.18 -67.79
C SER A 253 64.68 63.51 -69.28
N GLU A 254 63.59 63.86 -69.98
CA GLU A 254 63.63 64.30 -71.38
C GLU A 254 64.23 65.70 -71.49
N ARG A 255 63.87 66.63 -70.59
CA ARG A 255 64.47 67.98 -70.54
C ARG A 255 65.97 67.93 -70.26
N ARG A 256 66.42 67.07 -69.34
CA ARG A 256 67.86 66.95 -69.03
C ARG A 256 68.68 66.46 -70.22
N LYS A 257 68.15 65.57 -71.05
CA LYS A 257 68.82 65.16 -72.30
C LYS A 257 68.99 66.32 -73.27
N GLN A 258 68.01 67.22 -73.36
CA GLN A 258 68.09 68.41 -74.22
C GLN A 258 69.14 69.42 -73.71
N ASN A 259 69.21 69.62 -72.39
CA ASN A 259 70.18 70.55 -71.78
C ASN A 259 71.63 70.05 -71.85
N SER A 260 71.86 68.73 -71.75
CA SER A 260 73.21 68.14 -71.88
C SER A 260 73.85 68.44 -73.25
N MET A 261 73.05 68.47 -74.32
CA MET A 261 73.54 68.84 -75.67
C MET A 261 73.95 70.31 -75.78
N GLN A 262 73.40 71.19 -74.93
CA GLN A 262 73.74 72.61 -74.93
C GLN A 262 75.03 72.88 -74.15
N LEU A 263 75.31 72.12 -73.09
CA LEU A 263 76.49 72.33 -72.25
C LEU A 263 77.82 71.98 -72.95
N GLU A 264 77.83 70.96 -73.82
CA GLU A 264 79.02 70.60 -74.62
C GLU A 264 79.49 71.72 -75.56
N SER A 265 78.62 72.70 -75.87
CA SER A 265 78.98 73.85 -76.71
C SER A 265 79.74 74.94 -75.95
N LEU A 266 79.51 75.05 -74.64
CA LEU A 266 80.08 76.10 -73.78
C LEU A 266 81.45 75.69 -73.21
N GLU A 267 81.70 74.40 -73.02
CA GLU A 267 83.01 73.92 -72.55
C GLU A 267 84.16 74.15 -73.54
N LYS A 268 83.85 74.31 -74.83
CA LYS A 268 84.85 74.67 -75.86
C LYS A 268 85.38 76.10 -75.72
N GLU A 269 84.66 76.99 -75.04
CA GLU A 269 85.08 78.39 -74.85
C GLU A 269 85.96 78.59 -73.62
N ARG A 270 85.80 77.73 -72.61
CA ARG A 270 86.50 77.85 -71.33
C ARG A 270 88.01 77.54 -71.44
N LEU A 271 88.39 76.63 -72.35
CA LEU A 271 89.78 76.21 -72.56
C LEU A 271 90.71 77.29 -73.14
N ARG A 272 90.18 78.43 -73.60
CA ARG A 272 90.99 79.57 -74.09
C ARG A 272 91.48 80.49 -72.97
N MET A 273 90.82 80.50 -71.81
CA MET A 273 91.06 81.52 -70.79
C MET A 273 92.16 81.12 -69.79
N ASP A 274 92.43 79.82 -69.61
CA ASP A 274 93.33 79.31 -68.56
C ASP A 274 94.84 79.53 -68.82
N GLN A 275 95.23 80.03 -70.01
CA GLN A 275 96.63 80.34 -70.31
C GLN A 275 97.05 81.75 -69.86
N LEU A 276 96.11 82.60 -69.46
CA LEU A 276 96.38 83.98 -69.05
C LEU A 276 96.63 84.13 -67.55
N MET A 277 97.78 83.60 -67.18
CA MET A 277 98.74 84.33 -66.35
C MET A 277 98.68 84.09 -64.84
N ALA A 278 99.52 83.15 -64.40
CA ALA A 278 100.86 83.38 -63.82
C ALA A 278 101.23 84.69 -63.08
N ILE A 279 100.43 85.77 -63.07
CA ILE A 279 100.53 86.87 -62.08
C ILE A 279 99.90 86.44 -60.73
N SER A 280 99.19 85.30 -60.76
CA SER A 280 98.43 84.68 -59.67
C SER A 280 99.25 84.09 -58.52
N GLN A 281 100.59 84.00 -58.53
CA GLN A 281 101.31 83.24 -57.47
C GLN A 281 101.41 83.91 -56.09
N ASP A 282 101.63 85.23 -55.99
CA ASP A 282 101.66 85.94 -54.70
C ASP A 282 100.25 86.29 -54.20
N GLU A 283 99.33 86.55 -55.13
CA GLU A 283 97.91 86.56 -54.84
C GLU A 283 97.44 85.17 -54.40
N ASN A 284 97.98 84.08 -54.96
CA ASN A 284 97.68 82.70 -54.54
C ASN A 284 98.12 82.42 -53.11
N GLU A 285 99.23 82.95 -52.61
CA GLU A 285 99.59 82.72 -51.20
C GLU A 285 98.69 83.47 -50.22
N ARG A 286 98.26 84.69 -50.59
CA ARG A 286 97.27 85.46 -49.81
C ARG A 286 95.87 84.86 -49.93
N LEU A 287 95.50 84.34 -51.10
CA LEU A 287 94.28 83.58 -51.34
C LEU A 287 94.33 82.27 -50.55
N ARG A 288 95.42 81.50 -50.57
CA ARG A 288 95.59 80.27 -49.76
C ARG A 288 95.41 80.51 -48.27
N LYS A 289 95.97 81.60 -47.71
CA LYS A 289 95.76 81.93 -46.29
C LYS A 289 94.31 82.32 -45.99
N ARG A 290 93.66 83.07 -46.88
CA ARG A 290 92.23 83.40 -46.77
C ARG A 290 91.34 82.19 -46.99
N GLU A 291 91.70 81.28 -47.88
CA GLU A 291 91.01 80.02 -48.18
C GLU A 291 91.13 79.06 -47.01
N VAL A 292 92.31 78.93 -46.38
CA VAL A 292 92.47 78.12 -45.16
C VAL A 292 91.67 78.70 -43.99
N ALA A 293 91.68 80.02 -43.82
CA ALA A 293 90.89 80.68 -42.78
C ALA A 293 89.38 80.55 -43.05
N ALA A 294 88.95 80.70 -44.31
CA ALA A 294 87.56 80.50 -44.73
C ALA A 294 87.14 79.04 -44.55
N ALA A 295 87.98 78.07 -44.90
CA ALA A 295 87.73 76.64 -44.69
C ALA A 295 87.69 76.27 -43.20
N MET A 296 88.54 76.86 -42.35
CA MET A 296 88.44 76.68 -40.90
C MET A 296 87.14 77.29 -40.34
N GLN A 297 86.74 78.46 -40.84
CA GLN A 297 85.48 79.09 -40.46
C GLN A 297 84.27 78.27 -40.92
N GLU A 298 84.34 77.69 -42.12
CA GLU A 298 83.34 76.77 -42.66
C GLU A 298 83.26 75.50 -41.80
N MET A 299 84.38 74.83 -41.50
CA MET A 299 84.40 73.66 -40.61
C MET A 299 83.90 73.98 -39.19
N LEU A 300 84.21 75.15 -38.65
CA LEU A 300 83.67 75.58 -37.36
C LEU A 300 82.16 75.84 -37.44
N SER A 301 81.67 76.43 -38.54
CA SER A 301 80.24 76.62 -38.76
C SER A 301 79.51 75.30 -38.94
N GLU A 302 80.07 74.35 -39.71
CA GLU A 302 79.54 73.00 -39.89
C GLU A 302 79.54 72.23 -38.58
N SER A 303 80.60 72.30 -37.78
CA SER A 303 80.65 71.64 -36.46
C SER A 303 79.64 72.25 -35.48
N SER A 304 79.40 73.56 -35.52
CA SER A 304 78.37 74.22 -34.72
C SER A 304 76.96 73.83 -35.17
N MET A 305 76.72 73.74 -36.48
CA MET A 305 75.45 73.29 -37.06
C MET A 305 75.19 71.81 -36.72
N ASN A 306 76.21 70.96 -36.84
CA ASN A 306 76.13 69.56 -36.47
C ASN A 306 75.84 69.37 -34.97
N ARG A 307 76.43 70.19 -34.09
CA ARG A 307 76.14 70.17 -32.65
C ARG A 307 74.70 70.59 -32.36
N ILE A 308 74.19 71.64 -33.02
CA ILE A 308 72.79 72.05 -32.90
C ILE A 308 71.86 70.95 -33.41
N LEU A 309 72.17 70.36 -34.55
CA LEU A 309 71.41 69.27 -35.14
C LEU A 309 71.37 68.04 -34.21
N GLN A 310 72.51 67.64 -33.63
CA GLN A 310 72.57 66.58 -32.61
C GLN A 310 71.72 66.91 -31.38
N MET A 311 71.78 68.14 -30.88
CA MET A 311 70.95 68.57 -29.75
C MET A 311 69.45 68.49 -30.07
N VAL A 312 69.05 68.89 -31.28
CA VAL A 312 67.66 68.78 -31.75
C VAL A 312 67.22 67.32 -31.90
N TYR A 313 68.09 66.45 -32.43
CA TYR A 313 67.81 65.02 -32.50
C TYR A 313 67.70 64.37 -31.11
N GLU A 314 68.61 64.70 -30.19
CA GLU A 314 68.58 64.17 -28.83
C GLU A 314 67.35 64.62 -28.05
N THR A 315 66.95 65.89 -28.20
CA THR A 315 65.75 66.43 -27.55
C THR A 315 64.49 65.78 -28.10
N LYS A 316 64.36 65.65 -29.42
CA LYS A 316 63.23 64.94 -30.05
C LYS A 316 63.19 63.46 -29.66
N ARG A 317 64.35 62.80 -29.55
CA ARG A 317 64.43 61.40 -29.09
C ARG A 317 63.97 61.28 -27.63
N ARG A 318 64.38 62.18 -26.74
CA ARG A 318 63.94 62.19 -25.34
C ARG A 318 62.43 62.42 -25.23
N GLN A 319 61.88 63.38 -25.98
CA GLN A 319 60.44 63.63 -26.02
C GLN A 319 59.65 62.39 -26.44
N LEU A 320 60.07 61.69 -27.49
CA LEU A 320 59.41 60.45 -27.92
C LEU A 320 59.48 59.34 -26.85
N VAL A 321 60.60 59.23 -26.14
CA VAL A 321 60.75 58.27 -25.03
C VAL A 321 59.87 58.65 -23.84
N ASP A 322 59.79 59.94 -23.50
CA ASP A 322 58.95 60.45 -22.42
C ASP A 322 57.46 60.27 -22.75
N GLU A 323 57.04 60.59 -23.98
CA GLU A 323 55.68 60.35 -24.49
C GLU A 323 55.33 58.85 -24.49
N ALA A 324 56.24 57.98 -24.92
CA ALA A 324 56.02 56.53 -24.89
C ALA A 324 55.91 56.01 -23.45
N SER A 325 56.80 56.44 -22.54
CA SER A 325 56.81 55.99 -21.14
C SER A 325 55.58 56.47 -20.36
N THR A 326 55.13 57.70 -20.60
CA THR A 326 53.89 58.24 -20.01
C THR A 326 52.66 57.51 -20.55
N SER A 327 52.58 57.27 -21.85
CA SER A 327 51.49 56.46 -22.44
C SER A 327 51.45 55.03 -21.90
N MET A 328 52.61 54.39 -21.72
CA MET A 328 52.69 53.06 -21.09
C MET A 328 52.22 53.09 -19.64
N ALA A 329 52.67 54.07 -18.84
CA ALA A 329 52.23 54.20 -17.45
C ALA A 329 50.72 54.43 -17.32
N GLU A 330 50.12 55.19 -18.24
CA GLU A 330 48.66 55.37 -18.30
C GLU A 330 47.93 54.06 -18.64
N MET A 331 48.45 53.27 -19.59
CA MET A 331 47.90 51.97 -19.93
C MET A 331 48.02 50.99 -18.76
N ASP A 332 49.16 50.94 -18.08
CA ASP A 332 49.37 50.12 -16.88
C ASP A 332 48.42 50.54 -15.76
N GLY A 333 48.19 51.85 -15.56
CA GLY A 333 47.22 52.35 -14.59
C GLY A 333 45.79 51.91 -14.91
N LYS A 334 45.37 51.95 -16.18
CA LYS A 334 44.07 51.43 -16.63
C LYS A 334 43.96 49.92 -16.45
N LEU A 335 45.03 49.17 -16.74
CA LEU A 335 45.06 47.72 -16.57
C LEU A 335 44.95 47.32 -15.10
N GLN A 336 45.68 48.00 -14.22
CA GLN A 336 45.58 47.81 -12.76
C GLN A 336 44.17 48.12 -12.26
N GLN A 337 43.54 49.18 -12.79
CA GLN A 337 42.16 49.50 -12.45
C GLN A 337 41.22 48.35 -12.87
N ILE A 338 41.30 47.88 -14.12
CA ILE A 338 40.47 46.76 -14.59
C ILE A 338 40.69 45.51 -13.73
N GLN A 339 41.93 45.19 -13.39
CA GLN A 339 42.26 44.06 -12.53
C GLN A 339 41.66 44.20 -11.13
N ALA A 340 41.72 45.39 -10.53
CA ALA A 340 41.11 45.65 -9.23
C ALA A 340 39.58 45.50 -9.26
N TRP A 341 38.93 45.97 -10.32
CA TRP A 341 37.49 45.79 -10.53
C TRP A 341 37.11 44.32 -10.69
N GLN A 342 37.86 43.56 -11.49
CA GLN A 342 37.65 42.11 -11.64
C GLN A 342 37.84 41.37 -10.31
N GLN A 343 38.86 41.71 -9.54
CA GLN A 343 39.08 41.11 -8.21
C GLN A 343 37.95 41.45 -7.24
N LEU A 344 37.42 42.67 -7.28
CA LEU A 344 36.27 43.06 -6.47
C LEU A 344 35.03 42.23 -6.82
N ASP A 345 34.75 42.06 -8.11
CA ASP A 345 33.61 41.28 -8.58
C ASP A 345 33.75 39.77 -8.27
N GLN A 346 34.96 39.23 -8.44
CA GLN A 346 35.30 37.88 -8.00
C GLN A 346 35.12 37.71 -6.49
N ASN A 347 35.59 38.66 -5.68
CA ASN A 347 35.41 38.59 -4.22
C ASN A 347 33.93 38.69 -3.83
N LYS A 348 33.14 39.50 -4.55
CA LYS A 348 31.70 39.61 -4.32
C LYS A 348 30.96 38.32 -4.67
N THR A 349 31.27 37.72 -5.81
CA THR A 349 30.68 36.44 -6.22
C THR A 349 31.08 35.30 -5.29
N VAL A 350 32.36 35.22 -4.90
CA VAL A 350 32.84 34.27 -3.88
C VAL A 350 32.11 34.49 -2.55
N GLY A 351 31.93 35.74 -2.11
CA GLY A 351 31.17 36.06 -0.90
C GLY A 351 29.72 35.59 -0.96
N GLN A 352 29.05 35.76 -2.11
CA GLN A 352 27.68 35.27 -2.33
C GLN A 352 27.62 33.74 -2.27
N ILE A 353 28.54 33.05 -2.96
CA ILE A 353 28.62 31.58 -2.95
C ILE A 353 28.83 31.06 -1.53
N LEU A 354 29.72 31.67 -0.75
CA LEU A 354 29.96 31.28 0.64
C LEU A 354 28.72 31.50 1.53
N SER A 355 28.00 32.61 1.33
CA SER A 355 26.76 32.89 2.04
C SER A 355 25.66 31.89 1.68
N GLU A 356 25.50 31.57 0.41
CA GLU A 356 24.56 30.55 -0.07
C GLU A 356 24.89 29.16 0.48
N ALA A 357 26.17 28.77 0.47
CA ALA A 357 26.61 27.50 1.03
C ALA A 357 26.33 27.40 2.54
N ALA A 358 26.52 28.50 3.29
CA ALA A 358 26.17 28.55 4.71
C ALA A 358 24.66 28.38 4.94
N MET A 359 23.82 29.07 4.15
CA MET A 359 22.36 28.92 4.22
C MET A 359 21.90 27.51 3.87
N GLN A 360 22.48 26.91 2.83
CA GLN A 360 22.19 25.53 2.42
C GLN A 360 22.55 24.52 3.50
N LYS A 361 23.68 24.70 4.18
CA LYS A 361 24.08 23.84 5.30
C LYS A 361 23.06 23.87 6.44
N VAL A 362 22.63 25.08 6.84
CA VAL A 362 21.60 25.24 7.89
C VAL A 362 20.26 24.63 7.47
N ALA A 363 19.87 24.80 6.20
CA ALA A 363 18.65 24.19 5.68
C ALA A 363 18.73 22.65 5.70
N PHE A 364 19.88 22.08 5.35
CA PHE A 364 20.11 20.64 5.40
C PHE A 364 20.07 20.11 6.84
N GLU A 365 20.70 20.80 7.79
CA GLU A 365 20.62 20.48 9.22
C GLU A 365 19.17 20.50 9.71
N ALA A 366 18.36 21.49 9.31
CA ALA A 366 16.95 21.56 9.67
C ALA A 366 16.12 20.41 9.05
N LEU A 367 16.41 20.02 7.81
CA LEU A 367 15.76 18.88 7.16
C LEU A 367 16.13 17.56 7.85
N GLN A 368 17.39 17.40 8.26
CA GLN A 368 17.85 16.25 9.00
C GLN A 368 17.14 16.16 10.36
N MET A 369 17.02 17.27 11.09
CA MET A 369 16.27 17.31 12.35
C MET A 369 14.78 16.96 12.17
N LYS A 370 14.14 17.38 11.06
CA LYS A 370 12.77 16.96 10.72
C LYS A 370 12.67 15.47 10.39
N LYS A 371 13.69 14.90 9.74
CA LYS A 371 13.75 13.46 9.48
C LYS A 371 13.88 12.71 10.80
N ASP A 372 14.78 13.14 11.67
CA ASP A 372 15.04 12.52 12.96
C ASP A 372 13.82 12.61 13.89
N SER A 373 13.07 13.72 13.87
CA SER A 373 11.82 13.85 14.62
C SER A 373 10.72 12.90 14.13
N LYS A 374 10.64 12.66 12.82
CA LYS A 374 9.73 11.62 12.28
C LYS A 374 10.16 10.22 12.69
N HIS A 375 11.45 9.92 12.62
CA HIS A 375 11.97 8.59 12.98
C HIS A 375 11.82 8.31 14.48
N THR A 376 12.02 9.32 15.33
CA THR A 376 11.74 9.21 16.78
C THR A 376 10.27 8.95 17.03
N ARG A 377 9.37 9.72 16.41
CA ARG A 377 7.92 9.47 16.53
C ARG A 377 7.51 8.05 16.12
N ILE A 378 8.04 7.54 15.01
CA ILE A 378 7.75 6.16 14.56
C ILE A 378 8.28 5.14 15.58
N ARG A 379 9.51 5.33 16.09
CA ARG A 379 10.06 4.46 17.13
C ARG A 379 9.23 4.46 18.40
N ASP A 380 8.74 5.63 18.81
CA ASP A 380 7.90 5.75 20.01
C ASP A 380 6.54 5.10 19.81
N GLN A 381 5.95 5.20 18.61
CA GLN A 381 4.73 4.48 18.24
C GLN A 381 4.93 2.96 18.25
N ILE A 382 6.06 2.47 17.71
CA ILE A 382 6.39 1.03 17.74
C ILE A 382 6.50 0.55 19.19
N LYS A 383 7.19 1.29 20.07
CA LYS A 383 7.28 0.95 21.50
C LYS A 383 5.92 0.91 22.19
N LEU A 384 5.01 1.82 21.83
CA LEU A 384 3.66 1.83 22.38
C LEU A 384 2.90 0.56 21.97
N ILE A 385 2.98 0.18 20.69
CA ILE A 385 2.38 -1.04 20.16
C ILE A 385 3.00 -2.29 20.83
N GLU A 386 4.32 -2.32 21.01
CA GLU A 386 5.01 -3.40 21.72
C GLU A 386 4.51 -3.55 23.16
N ASN A 387 4.31 -2.43 23.87
CA ASN A 387 3.76 -2.44 25.23
C ASN A 387 2.30 -2.90 25.27
N GLU A 388 1.47 -2.46 24.32
CA GLU A 388 0.07 -2.91 24.20
C GLU A 388 -0.01 -4.42 23.90
N LEU A 389 0.84 -4.92 22.99
CA LEU A 389 0.93 -6.35 22.70
C LEU A 389 1.42 -7.16 23.90
N MET A 390 2.38 -6.63 24.67
CA MET A 390 2.84 -7.27 25.90
C MET A 390 1.70 -7.36 26.92
N GLN A 391 0.91 -6.29 27.10
CA GLN A 391 -0.26 -6.30 27.99
C GLN A 391 -1.32 -7.29 27.54
N LEU A 392 -1.64 -7.34 26.23
CA LEU A 392 -2.58 -8.32 25.69
C LEU A 392 -2.08 -9.75 25.87
N THR A 393 -0.77 -9.98 25.69
CA THR A 393 -0.17 -11.29 25.91
C THR A 393 -0.27 -11.69 27.37
N GLN A 394 -0.05 -10.77 28.30
CA GLN A 394 -0.21 -11.03 29.74
C GLN A 394 -1.66 -11.37 30.09
N ILE A 395 -2.63 -10.58 29.60
CA ILE A 395 -4.06 -10.84 29.82
C ILE A 395 -4.47 -12.22 29.28
N GLU A 396 -3.96 -12.59 28.10
CA GLU A 396 -4.27 -13.89 27.50
C GLU A 396 -3.63 -15.06 28.26
N LEU A 397 -2.44 -14.87 28.84
CA LEU A 397 -1.83 -15.83 29.75
C LEU A 397 -2.66 -15.97 31.03
N ASP A 398 -3.02 -14.86 31.67
CA ASP A 398 -3.84 -14.87 32.89
C ASP A 398 -5.21 -15.51 32.64
N ARG A 399 -5.82 -15.27 31.47
CA ARG A 399 -7.07 -15.91 31.03
C ARG A 399 -6.90 -17.42 30.91
N ARG A 400 -5.84 -17.88 30.26
CA ARG A 400 -5.55 -19.32 30.12
C ARG A 400 -5.29 -19.98 31.47
N GLU A 401 -4.56 -19.31 32.36
CA GLU A 401 -4.34 -19.78 33.72
C GLU A 401 -5.69 -19.94 34.45
N SER A 402 -6.54 -18.91 34.43
CA SER A 402 -7.88 -18.97 35.05
C SER A 402 -8.76 -20.07 34.44
N ASP A 403 -8.77 -20.23 33.11
CA ASP A 403 -9.50 -21.30 32.44
C ASP A 403 -9.02 -22.69 32.89
N THR A 404 -7.70 -22.87 33.04
CA THR A 404 -7.14 -24.12 33.55
C THR A 404 -7.47 -24.37 35.03
N GLU A 405 -7.44 -23.33 35.87
CA GLU A 405 -7.85 -23.43 37.27
C GLU A 405 -9.33 -23.78 37.41
N ASN A 406 -10.20 -23.17 36.60
CA ASN A 406 -11.63 -23.47 36.57
C ASN A 406 -11.88 -24.92 36.16
N LEU A 407 -11.22 -25.41 35.11
CA LEU A 407 -11.30 -26.81 34.68
C LEU A 407 -10.80 -27.78 35.76
N GLN A 408 -9.68 -27.45 36.42
CA GLN A 408 -9.18 -28.24 37.54
C GLN A 408 -10.17 -28.27 38.71
N GLY A 409 -10.81 -27.13 39.02
CA GLY A 409 -11.85 -27.02 40.04
C GLY A 409 -13.07 -27.89 39.73
N LEU A 410 -13.57 -27.85 38.50
CA LEU A 410 -14.67 -28.70 38.04
C LEU A 410 -14.31 -30.18 38.12
N LEU A 411 -13.12 -30.58 37.64
CA LEU A 411 -12.65 -31.95 37.74
C LEU A 411 -12.48 -32.42 39.19
N MET A 412 -12.05 -31.53 40.09
CA MET A 412 -11.95 -31.83 41.51
C MET A 412 -13.34 -32.05 42.13
N GLN A 413 -14.33 -31.22 41.77
CA GLN A 413 -15.71 -31.38 42.22
C GLN A 413 -16.31 -32.71 41.72
N GLU A 414 -16.17 -33.04 40.45
CA GLU A 414 -16.62 -34.32 39.88
C GLU A 414 -15.93 -35.53 40.53
N ARG A 415 -14.62 -35.43 40.81
CA ARG A 415 -13.92 -36.49 41.55
C ARG A 415 -14.46 -36.64 42.96
N GLN A 416 -14.83 -35.54 43.61
CA GLN A 416 -15.38 -35.55 44.96
C GLN A 416 -16.78 -36.16 44.98
N THR A 417 -17.68 -35.76 44.07
CA THR A 417 -19.04 -36.33 43.97
C THR A 417 -19.00 -37.83 43.69
N LEU A 418 -18.13 -38.27 42.78
CA LEU A 418 -17.93 -39.70 42.49
C LEU A 418 -17.35 -40.46 43.69
N SER A 419 -16.42 -39.85 44.42
CA SER A 419 -15.85 -40.44 45.63
C SER A 419 -16.90 -40.58 46.74
N ASP A 420 -17.76 -39.57 46.91
CA ASP A 420 -18.84 -39.57 47.89
C ASP A 420 -19.89 -40.62 47.53
N LEU A 421 -20.27 -40.73 46.26
CA LEU A 421 -21.17 -41.78 45.77
C LEU A 421 -20.58 -43.16 45.99
N LEU A 422 -19.30 -43.36 45.68
CA LEU A 422 -18.60 -44.62 45.91
C LEU A 422 -18.57 -44.97 47.40
N GLN A 423 -18.33 -44.00 48.28
CA GLN A 423 -18.42 -44.20 49.72
C GLN A 423 -19.83 -44.59 50.17
N GLN A 424 -20.88 -43.98 49.61
CA GLN A 424 -22.27 -44.35 49.88
C GLN A 424 -22.55 -45.79 49.44
N LEU A 425 -22.17 -46.17 48.22
CA LEU A 425 -22.35 -47.52 47.70
C LEU A 425 -21.59 -48.56 48.54
N LEU A 426 -20.37 -48.25 48.99
CA LEU A 426 -19.63 -49.13 49.90
C LEU A 426 -20.30 -49.26 51.27
N LYS A 427 -20.91 -48.19 51.79
CA LYS A 427 -21.69 -48.26 53.04
C LYS A 427 -22.93 -49.12 52.87
N GLU A 428 -23.69 -48.92 51.79
CA GLU A 428 -24.86 -49.75 51.48
C GLU A 428 -24.49 -51.22 51.29
N LYS A 429 -23.38 -51.50 50.61
CA LYS A 429 -22.88 -52.86 50.44
C LYS A 429 -22.60 -53.52 51.80
N LYS A 430 -21.86 -52.84 52.68
CA LYS A 430 -21.58 -53.32 54.04
C LYS A 430 -22.86 -53.52 54.86
N GLN A 431 -23.84 -52.63 54.68
CA GLN A 431 -25.13 -52.75 55.36
C GLN A 431 -25.89 -53.99 54.88
N ARG A 432 -26.00 -54.21 53.56
CA ARG A 432 -26.63 -55.42 52.99
C ARG A 432 -25.88 -56.69 53.38
N GLU A 433 -24.54 -56.66 53.40
CA GLU A 433 -23.72 -57.78 53.88
C GLU A 433 -24.05 -58.11 55.35
N LYS A 434 -24.20 -57.09 56.20
CA LYS A 434 -24.59 -57.28 57.59
C LYS A 434 -26.01 -57.81 57.74
N GLU A 435 -26.98 -57.24 57.02
CA GLU A 435 -28.37 -57.73 57.00
C GLU A 435 -28.44 -59.20 56.55
N LEU A 436 -27.65 -59.58 55.54
CA LEU A 436 -27.54 -60.97 55.10
C LEU A 436 -26.90 -61.87 56.16
N GLN A 437 -25.85 -61.40 56.85
CA GLN A 437 -25.25 -62.13 57.96
C GLN A 437 -26.25 -62.32 59.10
N ASP A 438 -26.97 -61.26 59.49
CA ASP A 438 -28.00 -61.32 60.54
C ASP A 438 -29.11 -62.31 60.13
N LEU A 439 -29.60 -62.26 58.89
CA LEU A 439 -30.57 -63.23 58.36
C LEU A 439 -30.02 -64.66 58.36
N LEU A 440 -28.76 -64.88 57.97
CA LEU A 440 -28.14 -66.20 58.03
C LEU A 440 -28.07 -66.73 59.46
N THR A 441 -27.71 -65.88 60.43
CA THR A 441 -27.72 -66.29 61.85
C THR A 441 -29.13 -66.61 62.36
N GLU A 442 -30.15 -65.84 61.95
CA GLU A 442 -31.55 -66.17 62.26
C GLU A 442 -31.97 -67.50 61.63
N LEU A 443 -31.52 -67.80 60.41
CA LEU A 443 -31.81 -69.04 59.72
C LEU A 443 -31.08 -70.23 60.38
N GLU A 444 -29.85 -70.06 60.84
CA GLU A 444 -29.09 -71.06 61.60
C GLU A 444 -29.77 -71.36 62.95
N MET A 445 -30.21 -70.33 63.69
CA MET A 445 -30.98 -70.51 64.93
C MET A 445 -32.30 -71.25 64.69
N LYS A 446 -32.99 -70.97 63.58
CA LYS A 446 -34.21 -71.71 63.19
C LYS A 446 -33.89 -73.12 62.71
N HIS A 447 -32.74 -73.36 62.10
CA HIS A 447 -32.28 -74.71 61.75
C HIS A 447 -31.98 -75.56 62.99
N GLU A 448 -31.40 -74.97 64.06
CA GLU A 448 -31.19 -75.66 65.34
C GLU A 448 -32.50 -76.15 65.98
N THR A 449 -33.65 -75.58 65.61
CA THR A 449 -34.97 -76.14 65.94
C THR A 449 -35.35 -77.35 65.06
N ASN A 450 -34.45 -78.34 64.94
CA ASN A 450 -34.66 -79.70 64.41
C ASN A 450 -35.80 -79.90 63.39
N GLN A 451 -35.87 -79.08 62.34
CA GLN A 451 -36.73 -79.33 61.20
C GLN A 451 -35.88 -79.93 60.09
N GLU A 452 -35.83 -81.26 60.03
CA GLU A 452 -35.35 -81.97 58.85
C GLU A 452 -36.18 -81.46 57.65
N ASN A 453 -35.50 -80.87 56.66
CA ASN A 453 -36.07 -80.21 55.49
C ASN A 453 -36.41 -78.71 55.62
N TYR A 454 -35.94 -77.99 56.64
CA TYR A 454 -36.15 -76.53 56.74
C TYR A 454 -35.70 -75.79 55.46
N TRP A 455 -34.50 -76.07 54.96
CA TRP A 455 -33.97 -75.44 53.74
C TRP A 455 -34.75 -75.80 52.49
N LEU A 456 -35.19 -77.06 52.37
CA LEU A 456 -35.98 -77.52 51.23
C LEU A 456 -37.36 -76.85 51.22
N ILE A 457 -38.00 -76.73 52.39
CA ILE A 457 -39.31 -76.09 52.54
C ILE A 457 -39.22 -74.58 52.29
N GLN A 458 -38.14 -73.91 52.73
CA GLN A 458 -37.97 -72.48 52.46
C GLN A 458 -37.58 -72.21 51.00
N TYR A 459 -36.75 -73.06 50.38
CA TYR A 459 -36.44 -72.96 48.96
C TYR A 459 -37.69 -73.19 48.12
N GLN A 460 -38.50 -74.19 48.46
CA GLN A 460 -39.76 -74.48 47.80
C GLN A 460 -40.77 -73.35 48.03
N ARG A 461 -40.87 -72.77 49.23
CA ARG A 461 -41.66 -71.55 49.47
C ARG A 461 -41.17 -70.35 48.68
N LEU A 462 -39.86 -70.15 48.52
CA LEU A 462 -39.31 -69.04 47.75
C LEU A 462 -39.62 -69.22 46.25
N MET A 463 -39.55 -70.46 45.76
CA MET A 463 -39.89 -70.80 44.38
C MET A 463 -41.41 -70.78 44.13
N ASP A 464 -42.22 -71.11 45.13
CA ASP A 464 -43.69 -71.08 45.08
C ASP A 464 -44.25 -69.67 45.35
N GLN A 465 -43.49 -68.78 45.99
CA GLN A 465 -43.89 -67.39 46.25
C GLN A 465 -43.69 -66.52 45.01
N LYS A 466 -44.81 -65.99 44.52
CA LYS A 466 -44.79 -64.94 43.49
C LYS A 466 -44.06 -63.70 44.04
N PRO A 467 -43.10 -63.11 43.31
CA PRO A 467 -42.43 -61.89 43.74
C PRO A 467 -43.44 -60.81 44.14
N LEU A 468 -43.24 -60.16 45.29
CA LEU A 468 -44.18 -59.14 45.82
C LEU A 468 -44.44 -58.02 44.80
N SER A 469 -43.45 -57.67 44.00
CA SER A 469 -43.54 -56.69 42.91
C SER A 469 -44.47 -57.13 41.77
N LEU A 470 -44.59 -58.42 41.50
CA LEU A 470 -45.51 -58.96 40.49
C LEU A 470 -46.93 -59.08 41.05
N ARG A 471 -47.07 -59.51 42.31
CA ARG A 471 -48.39 -59.61 42.97
C ARG A 471 -49.07 -58.25 43.10
N ALA A 472 -48.33 -57.22 43.50
CA ALA A 472 -48.85 -55.85 43.58
C ALA A 472 -49.23 -55.27 42.21
N ARG A 473 -48.54 -55.67 41.12
CA ARG A 473 -48.88 -55.24 39.75
C ARG A 473 -50.13 -55.93 39.22
N GLU A 474 -50.37 -57.19 39.58
CA GLU A 474 -51.54 -57.94 39.12
C GLU A 474 -52.84 -57.56 39.84
N GLU A 475 -52.77 -57.17 41.11
CA GLU A 475 -53.92 -56.62 41.84
C GLU A 475 -54.43 -55.30 41.24
N GLY A 476 -53.58 -54.58 40.50
CA GLY A 476 -53.94 -53.33 39.82
C GLY A 476 -54.64 -53.50 38.47
N VAL A 477 -54.86 -54.74 37.99
CA VAL A 477 -55.52 -55.01 36.71
C VAL A 477 -57.05 -55.00 36.88
N GLU A 478 -57.77 -54.44 35.89
CA GLU A 478 -59.24 -54.36 35.91
C GLU A 478 -59.89 -55.75 36.06
N LYS A 479 -60.79 -55.92 37.04
CA LYS A 479 -61.47 -57.22 37.31
C LYS A 479 -62.16 -57.81 36.08
N ALA A 480 -62.79 -56.96 35.25
CA ALA A 480 -63.45 -57.38 34.03
C ALA A 480 -62.47 -57.95 32.97
N LEU A 481 -61.20 -57.54 32.99
CA LEU A 481 -60.15 -58.12 32.15
C LEU A 481 -59.68 -59.47 32.72
N VAL A 482 -59.58 -59.58 34.05
CA VAL A 482 -59.27 -60.84 34.73
C VAL A 482 -60.35 -61.88 34.47
N ASP A 483 -61.62 -61.51 34.55
CA ASP A 483 -62.76 -62.40 34.29
C ASP A 483 -62.79 -62.84 32.81
N LEU A 484 -62.48 -61.94 31.87
CA LEU A 484 -62.39 -62.26 30.45
C LEU A 484 -61.23 -63.22 30.14
N LEU A 485 -60.07 -63.06 30.81
CA LEU A 485 -58.95 -63.99 30.67
C LEU A 485 -59.25 -65.35 31.32
N ALA A 486 -59.98 -65.36 32.45
CA ALA A 486 -60.41 -66.59 33.10
C ALA A 486 -61.46 -67.37 32.28
N GLU A 487 -62.44 -66.68 31.68
CA GLU A 487 -63.43 -67.27 30.75
C GLU A 487 -62.76 -67.94 29.54
N LEU A 488 -61.64 -67.37 29.09
CA LEU A 488 -60.85 -67.87 27.96
C LEU A 488 -59.74 -68.84 28.38
N SER A 489 -59.70 -69.25 29.66
CA SER A 489 -58.66 -70.14 30.23
C SER A 489 -57.22 -69.66 30.00
N ALA A 490 -57.01 -68.34 30.10
CA ALA A 490 -55.78 -67.63 29.73
C ALA A 490 -55.08 -66.93 30.93
N ASP A 491 -55.24 -67.46 32.14
CA ASP A 491 -54.72 -66.88 33.39
C ASP A 491 -53.19 -66.68 33.40
N GLN A 492 -52.48 -67.52 32.63
CA GLN A 492 -51.02 -67.47 32.49
C GLN A 492 -50.49 -66.17 31.84
N TYR A 493 -51.34 -65.44 31.12
CA TYR A 493 -50.97 -64.18 30.48
C TYR A 493 -51.20 -62.95 31.36
N LEU A 494 -51.91 -63.09 32.49
CA LEU A 494 -52.19 -61.99 33.42
C LEU A 494 -50.94 -61.18 33.87
N PRO A 495 -49.78 -61.80 34.18
CA PRO A 495 -48.57 -61.06 34.55
C PRO A 495 -48.04 -60.16 33.42
N ILE A 496 -48.24 -60.58 32.17
CA ILE A 496 -47.81 -59.87 30.97
C ILE A 496 -48.73 -58.65 30.76
N PHE A 497 -50.04 -58.83 30.84
CA PHE A 497 -50.99 -57.72 30.77
C PHE A 497 -50.79 -56.71 31.91
N ALA A 498 -50.45 -57.18 33.13
CA ALA A 498 -50.08 -56.35 34.27
C ALA A 498 -48.74 -55.62 34.08
N HIS A 499 -47.78 -56.23 33.36
CA HIS A 499 -46.52 -55.58 33.05
C HIS A 499 -46.74 -54.36 32.14
N TYR A 500 -47.52 -54.56 31.06
CA TYR A 500 -47.82 -53.55 30.05
C TYR A 500 -49.01 -52.62 30.39
N ARG A 501 -49.63 -52.78 31.57
CA ARG A 501 -50.79 -51.98 32.05
C ARG A 501 -51.93 -51.88 31.03
N VAL A 502 -52.23 -52.98 30.36
CA VAL A 502 -53.26 -53.01 29.32
C VAL A 502 -54.64 -52.92 29.97
N THR A 503 -55.46 -51.97 29.53
CA THR A 503 -56.85 -51.78 29.97
C THR A 503 -57.85 -52.30 28.93
N LEU A 504 -59.10 -52.58 29.32
CA LEU A 504 -60.14 -53.02 28.36
C LEU A 504 -60.39 -51.98 27.24
N LYS A 505 -60.18 -50.69 27.54
CA LYS A 505 -60.29 -49.62 26.54
C LYS A 505 -59.17 -49.67 25.50
N MET A 506 -57.95 -50.02 25.91
CA MET A 506 -56.82 -50.19 24.99
C MET A 506 -57.01 -51.41 24.07
N LEU A 507 -57.54 -52.51 24.62
CA LEU A 507 -57.85 -53.73 23.86
C LEU A 507 -58.88 -53.51 22.74
N ARG A 508 -59.71 -52.46 22.83
CA ARG A 508 -60.68 -52.09 21.79
C ARG A 508 -60.03 -51.61 20.49
N TYR A 509 -58.84 -51.03 20.59
CA TYR A 509 -58.12 -50.43 19.47
C TYR A 509 -56.90 -51.25 19.05
N MET A 510 -56.55 -52.30 19.80
CA MET A 510 -55.42 -53.18 19.50
C MET A 510 -55.74 -54.15 18.37
N THR A 511 -54.75 -54.36 17.51
CA THR A 511 -54.78 -55.36 16.45
C THR A 511 -54.18 -56.69 16.94
N VAL A 512 -54.33 -57.73 16.12
CA VAL A 512 -53.73 -59.06 16.39
C VAL A 512 -52.20 -58.98 16.49
N GLU A 513 -51.58 -58.03 15.80
CA GLU A 513 -50.13 -57.79 15.79
C GLU A 513 -49.67 -57.16 17.12
N ASP A 514 -50.43 -56.23 17.68
CA ASP A 514 -50.13 -55.58 18.96
C ASP A 514 -50.21 -56.60 20.11
N LEU A 515 -51.19 -57.50 20.08
CA LEU A 515 -51.30 -58.60 21.04
C LEU A 515 -50.15 -59.61 20.93
N GLN A 516 -49.60 -59.78 19.72
CA GLN A 516 -48.41 -60.59 19.51
C GLN A 516 -47.15 -59.93 20.08
N GLN A 517 -47.01 -58.60 19.95
CA GLN A 517 -45.90 -57.84 20.54
C GLN A 517 -45.93 -57.84 22.08
N ILE A 518 -47.12 -57.81 22.67
CA ILE A 518 -47.31 -57.93 24.12
C ILE A 518 -46.94 -59.34 24.61
N GLY A 519 -46.96 -60.36 23.75
CA GLY A 519 -46.46 -61.70 24.06
C GLY A 519 -47.53 -62.80 24.11
N VAL A 520 -48.77 -62.51 23.70
CA VAL A 520 -49.81 -63.54 23.50
C VAL A 520 -49.53 -64.22 22.16
N LYS A 521 -49.04 -65.46 22.16
CA LYS A 521 -48.60 -66.15 20.91
C LYS A 521 -49.68 -66.96 20.22
N GLU A 522 -50.75 -67.31 20.93
CA GLU A 522 -51.80 -68.18 20.40
C GLU A 522 -52.78 -67.40 19.51
N SER A 523 -52.71 -67.61 18.19
CA SER A 523 -53.55 -66.91 17.21
C SER A 523 -55.05 -67.19 17.33
N ARG A 524 -55.44 -68.25 18.06
CA ARG A 524 -56.85 -68.53 18.39
C ARG A 524 -57.31 -67.69 19.59
N LEU A 525 -56.47 -67.59 20.61
CA LEU A 525 -56.73 -66.80 21.81
C LEU A 525 -56.75 -65.30 21.49
N GLN A 526 -55.82 -64.80 20.68
CA GLN A 526 -55.80 -63.40 20.21
C GLN A 526 -57.13 -63.01 19.53
N ARG A 527 -57.64 -63.86 18.64
CA ARG A 527 -58.91 -63.65 17.95
C ARG A 527 -60.12 -63.80 18.88
N ALA A 528 -60.04 -64.70 19.86
CA ALA A 528 -61.09 -64.88 20.86
C ALA A 528 -61.19 -63.68 21.81
N ILE A 529 -60.06 -63.13 22.27
CA ILE A 529 -60.00 -61.92 23.10
C ILE A 529 -60.61 -60.72 22.35
N LEU A 530 -60.14 -60.46 21.11
CA LEU A 530 -60.65 -59.33 20.32
C LEU A 530 -62.13 -59.49 19.97
N ARG A 531 -62.58 -60.70 19.61
CA ARG A 531 -64.00 -60.96 19.33
C ARG A 531 -64.87 -60.73 20.57
N ARG A 532 -64.43 -61.22 21.74
CA ARG A 532 -65.20 -61.11 22.99
C ARG A 532 -65.26 -59.67 23.52
N VAL A 533 -64.19 -58.89 23.33
CA VAL A 533 -64.14 -57.44 23.62
C VAL A 533 -65.05 -56.66 22.67
N GLN A 534 -65.25 -57.11 21.43
CA GLN A 534 -66.19 -56.52 20.46
C GLN A 534 -67.65 -56.93 20.70
N GLU A 535 -67.90 -58.14 21.22
CA GLU A 535 -69.24 -58.66 21.50
C GLU A 535 -69.79 -58.22 22.88
N GLY A 536 -68.92 -57.79 23.81
CA GLY A 536 -69.30 -57.34 25.14
C GLY A 536 -69.54 -55.84 25.21
N LEU A 537 -70.79 -55.42 24.95
CA LEU A 537 -71.52 -54.21 25.44
C LEU A 537 -72.10 -53.26 24.36
N PRO A 538 -73.21 -52.58 24.69
CA PRO A 538 -74.35 -52.29 23.81
C PRO A 538 -74.11 -51.15 22.81
N GLU A 539 -74.89 -51.20 21.73
CA GLU A 539 -74.94 -50.18 20.68
C GLU A 539 -75.28 -48.81 21.26
N GLU A 540 -74.37 -47.84 21.10
CA GLU A 540 -74.72 -46.48 20.68
C GLU A 540 -73.46 -45.74 20.18
N ASP A 541 -73.67 -45.03 19.06
CA ASP A 541 -72.80 -44.10 18.34
C ASP A 541 -71.67 -44.64 17.45
N ARG A 542 -72.09 -45.01 16.23
CA ARG A 542 -71.30 -44.95 14.99
C ARG A 542 -71.30 -43.53 14.40
N GLY A 543 -70.12 -43.01 14.11
CA GLY A 543 -69.83 -41.91 13.18
C GLY A 543 -68.41 -41.44 13.46
N PHE A 544 -67.45 -41.35 12.55
CA PHE A 544 -67.45 -41.15 11.11
C PHE A 544 -66.04 -41.54 10.62
N ILE A 545 -65.91 -42.15 9.43
CA ILE A 545 -64.61 -42.42 8.77
C ILE A 545 -64.35 -41.29 7.77
N PRO A 546 -63.09 -40.81 7.63
CA PRO A 546 -62.52 -40.80 6.29
C PRO A 546 -61.10 -41.40 6.24
N SER A 547 -60.84 -41.94 5.06
CA SER A 547 -59.73 -42.74 4.58
C SER A 547 -58.38 -42.01 4.48
N LYS A 548 -57.32 -42.84 4.54
CA LYS A 548 -55.89 -42.61 4.31
C LYS A 548 -55.57 -41.63 3.16
N GLU A 549 -54.60 -40.75 3.39
CA GLU A 549 -53.30 -40.76 2.68
C GLU A 549 -52.26 -39.82 3.32
N ALA A 550 -51.06 -40.37 3.48
CA ALA A 550 -49.73 -39.77 3.47
C ALA A 550 -49.39 -38.49 4.28
N ALA A 551 -48.59 -38.75 5.31
CA ALA A 551 -47.22 -38.23 5.46
C ALA A 551 -46.98 -36.78 5.94
N ALA A 552 -46.26 -36.78 7.07
CA ALA A 552 -45.07 -35.99 7.37
C ALA A 552 -45.24 -34.73 8.25
N ASP A 553 -44.43 -34.80 9.32
CA ASP A 553 -43.87 -33.72 10.12
C ASP A 553 -44.76 -33.09 11.22
N MET A 554 -44.58 -33.57 12.45
CA MET A 554 -43.71 -32.87 13.42
C MET A 554 -43.73 -33.53 14.81
N ALA A 555 -42.56 -33.48 15.45
CA ALA A 555 -42.26 -33.65 16.87
C ALA A 555 -42.08 -35.08 17.43
N GLY A 556 -40.81 -35.44 17.67
CA GLY A 556 -40.40 -36.51 18.56
C GLY A 556 -39.17 -36.08 19.35
N GLU A 557 -39.40 -35.66 20.60
CA GLU A 557 -38.37 -35.61 21.64
C GLU A 557 -38.52 -36.83 22.56
N SER A 558 -37.37 -37.48 22.75
CA SER A 558 -36.89 -38.21 23.93
C SER A 558 -37.60 -39.47 24.46
N ASP A 559 -36.73 -40.49 24.59
CA ASP A 559 -36.65 -41.55 25.59
C ASP A 559 -37.40 -42.86 25.37
N ASP A 560 -36.63 -43.90 24.98
CA ASP A 560 -36.42 -45.10 25.81
C ASP A 560 -35.33 -46.03 25.20
N LEU A 561 -34.24 -46.23 25.95
CA LEU A 561 -33.63 -47.48 26.49
C LEU A 561 -33.80 -48.85 25.73
N PRO A 562 -32.97 -49.88 26.00
CA PRO A 562 -31.95 -50.34 25.06
C PRO A 562 -31.97 -51.85 24.69
N THR A 563 -31.07 -52.18 23.75
CA THR A 563 -30.19 -53.39 23.70
C THR A 563 -30.62 -54.69 23.00
N LEU A 564 -29.57 -55.26 22.35
CA LEU A 564 -29.19 -56.67 22.17
C LEU A 564 -29.57 -57.38 20.87
N ARG A 565 -28.59 -57.40 19.95
CA ARG A 565 -27.78 -58.56 19.50
C ARG A 565 -27.39 -58.37 18.04
N SER A 566 -26.23 -58.73 17.53
CA SER A 566 -24.89 -59.15 17.98
C SER A 566 -24.27 -59.77 16.72
N CYS A 567 -22.94 -59.73 16.61
CA CYS A 567 -22.12 -60.57 15.73
C CYS A 567 -22.11 -60.17 14.23
N LEU A 568 -20.98 -60.03 13.54
CA LEU A 568 -19.64 -60.57 13.76
C LEU A 568 -18.66 -59.94 12.74
N LEU A 569 -17.39 -59.83 13.17
CA LEU A 569 -16.13 -59.82 12.38
C LEU A 569 -15.73 -58.49 11.71
N LEU A 570 -14.48 -58.00 11.81
CA LEU A 570 -13.20 -58.65 12.12
C LEU A 570 -12.24 -57.63 12.79
N SER A 571 -11.64 -58.07 13.91
CA SER A 571 -10.21 -58.03 14.27
C SER A 571 -9.42 -56.73 14.16
N ASP A 572 -8.48 -56.37 15.03
CA ASP A 572 -8.00 -56.76 16.36
C ASP A 572 -6.75 -55.83 16.52
N VAL A 573 -6.59 -55.07 17.62
CA VAL A 573 -5.83 -55.49 18.82
C VAL A 573 -4.33 -55.60 18.49
N TRP A 574 -3.37 -54.92 19.14
CA TRP A 574 -3.31 -54.29 20.45
C TRP A 574 -2.06 -53.40 20.61
N ASP A 575 -2.20 -52.41 21.49
CA ASP A 575 -1.36 -52.02 22.62
C ASP A 575 0.17 -52.08 22.58
N GLY A 576 0.76 -51.02 23.14
CA GLY A 576 2.11 -51.10 23.68
C GLY A 576 2.72 -49.78 24.12
N THR A 577 2.16 -49.15 25.15
CA THR A 577 2.86 -48.18 26.01
C THR A 577 4.23 -48.71 26.46
N ALA A 578 5.27 -47.86 26.54
CA ALA A 578 5.86 -47.43 27.82
C ALA A 578 7.15 -46.59 27.71
N TYR A 579 7.34 -45.74 28.73
CA TYR A 579 8.56 -45.15 29.32
C TYR A 579 9.32 -43.95 28.66
N LEU A 580 9.32 -42.83 29.39
CA LEU A 580 10.41 -41.81 29.49
C LEU A 580 11.47 -42.28 30.52
N PRO A 581 12.63 -41.60 30.77
CA PRO A 581 13.51 -40.65 30.01
C PRO A 581 15.02 -41.10 30.11
N PRO A 582 16.14 -40.31 29.97
CA PRO A 582 16.37 -38.87 29.73
C PRO A 582 17.49 -38.48 28.70
N LEU A 583 17.75 -37.16 28.59
CA LEU A 583 18.81 -36.41 27.87
C LEU A 583 20.23 -37.06 27.88
N PRO A 584 21.10 -36.75 26.88
CA PRO A 584 22.08 -35.67 27.06
C PRO A 584 22.47 -34.86 25.80
N GLU A 585 23.06 -33.70 26.08
CA GLU A 585 23.81 -32.81 25.19
C GLU A 585 24.92 -33.52 24.38
N ARG A 586 25.18 -33.06 23.15
CA ARG A 586 26.48 -32.47 22.72
C ARG A 586 26.57 -32.23 21.21
N HIS A 587 27.09 -31.04 20.90
CA HIS A 587 27.92 -30.61 19.76
C HIS A 587 28.12 -31.56 18.56
N ARG A 588 27.96 -31.02 17.34
CA ARG A 588 29.05 -30.67 16.40
C ARG A 588 28.57 -30.61 14.93
N THR A 589 29.00 -29.51 14.26
CA THR A 589 29.62 -29.46 12.92
C THR A 589 28.73 -29.73 11.70
N LYS A 590 28.47 -28.70 10.89
CA LYS A 590 29.20 -28.27 9.67
C LYS A 590 28.71 -28.97 8.39
N ASP A 591 28.18 -28.11 7.52
CA ASP A 591 28.16 -28.13 6.05
C ASP A 591 27.34 -29.23 5.34
N PRO A 592 26.99 -29.10 4.05
CA PRO A 592 26.86 -27.90 3.19
C PRO A 592 25.49 -27.87 2.45
N HIS A 593 25.01 -26.70 2.02
CA HIS A 593 24.05 -26.63 0.91
C HIS A 593 24.72 -26.10 -0.36
N VAL A 594 24.68 -27.01 -1.33
CA VAL A 594 25.01 -26.92 -2.74
C VAL A 594 24.46 -25.65 -3.37
N SER A 595 25.39 -24.85 -3.88
CA SER A 595 25.19 -23.81 -4.89
C SER A 595 25.02 -24.44 -6.27
N TYR A 596 24.03 -23.97 -7.03
CA TYR A 596 24.07 -24.00 -8.49
C TYR A 596 23.60 -22.64 -9.04
N ILE A 597 24.45 -22.14 -9.94
CA ILE A 597 24.27 -21.21 -11.07
C ILE A 597 24.36 -19.68 -10.89
N MET A 598 25.30 -19.17 -11.70
CA MET A 598 25.45 -17.85 -12.35
C MET A 598 26.39 -16.85 -11.72
N SER A 599 27.67 -17.12 -11.97
CA SER A 599 28.70 -16.15 -12.35
C SER A 599 28.24 -15.16 -13.44
N TYR A 600 28.57 -13.88 -13.26
CA TYR A 600 29.38 -13.07 -14.19
C TYR A 600 29.78 -11.75 -13.51
N ASP A 601 31.09 -11.65 -13.20
CA ASP A 601 31.98 -10.51 -13.46
C ASP A 601 31.61 -9.07 -13.05
N LEU A 602 32.33 -8.55 -12.03
CA LEU A 602 33.40 -7.51 -12.14
C LEU A 602 33.55 -6.65 -10.87
N LEU A 603 34.38 -7.16 -9.97
CA LEU A 603 35.57 -6.52 -9.35
C LEU A 603 35.99 -5.18 -10.02
N LEU A 604 36.48 -4.12 -9.35
CA LEU A 604 37.13 -3.98 -8.05
C LEU A 604 37.18 -2.49 -7.68
N SER A 605 36.88 -2.16 -6.42
CA SER A 605 37.25 -0.91 -5.77
C SER A 605 38.39 -1.15 -4.78
N ASN A 606 39.40 -0.26 -4.84
CA ASN A 606 40.21 0.28 -3.74
C ASN A 606 40.91 -0.67 -2.75
N ILE A 607 42.24 -0.55 -2.67
CA ILE A 607 42.98 -0.71 -1.41
C ILE A 607 43.99 0.45 -1.22
N CYS A 608 44.00 0.89 0.03
CA CYS A 608 44.70 2.00 0.67
C CYS A 608 46.25 1.96 0.70
N ALA A 609 46.78 3.18 0.89
CA ALA A 609 47.85 3.60 1.83
C ALA A 609 49.33 3.22 1.60
N GLN A 610 50.11 4.26 1.20
CA GLN A 610 51.39 4.80 1.72
C GLN A 610 52.35 3.90 2.55
N PRO A 611 53.71 4.07 2.50
CA PRO A 611 54.38 5.39 2.71
C PRO A 611 55.82 5.65 2.13
N ARG A 612 56.10 6.94 1.85
CA ARG A 612 57.35 7.73 2.11
C ARG A 612 58.71 7.36 1.43
N PRO A 613 59.73 8.28 1.47
CA PRO A 613 60.40 8.86 0.30
C PRO A 613 61.87 8.42 0.14
N LEU A 614 62.55 8.82 -0.95
CA LEU A 614 64.00 9.15 -0.98
C LEU A 614 64.45 9.71 -2.34
N HIS A 615 65.00 10.92 -2.27
CA HIS A 615 66.17 11.48 -2.97
C HIS A 615 66.62 11.04 -4.39
N HIS A 616 66.97 12.09 -5.14
CA HIS A 616 68.10 12.27 -6.06
C HIS A 616 67.91 12.12 -7.59
N SER A 617 67.80 13.31 -8.20
CA SER A 617 68.62 13.85 -9.30
C SER A 617 68.59 13.18 -10.68
N LEU A 618 68.25 13.98 -11.71
CA LEU A 618 69.15 14.32 -12.82
C LEU A 618 68.62 15.51 -13.64
N LEU A 619 69.51 16.46 -13.92
CA LEU A 619 69.42 17.56 -14.89
C LEU A 619 69.24 16.99 -16.32
N VAL A 620 68.59 17.65 -17.28
CA VAL A 620 69.12 18.74 -18.14
C VAL A 620 67.98 19.18 -19.11
N PRO A 621 67.97 20.42 -19.62
CA PRO A 621 66.85 21.05 -20.33
C PRO A 621 66.96 20.91 -21.86
N TYR A 622 65.84 21.06 -22.57
CA TYR A 622 65.86 21.47 -23.97
C TYR A 622 64.70 22.40 -24.30
N SER A 623 65.10 23.58 -24.78
CA SER A 623 64.33 24.58 -25.49
C SER A 623 63.79 24.03 -26.82
N SER A 624 62.54 24.31 -27.16
CA SER A 624 62.15 24.60 -28.53
C SER A 624 60.87 25.45 -28.59
N SER A 625 61.06 26.59 -29.24
CA SER A 625 60.13 27.62 -29.66
C SER A 625 59.32 27.20 -30.90
N PHE A 626 58.00 27.42 -30.89
CA PHE A 626 57.10 27.63 -32.05
C PHE A 626 55.82 28.28 -31.48
N SER A 627 55.62 29.60 -31.49
CA SER A 627 55.17 30.50 -32.58
C SER A 627 53.82 30.12 -33.22
N GLY A 628 52.78 30.92 -32.94
CA GLY A 628 51.50 30.94 -33.66
C GLY A 628 50.33 31.49 -32.81
N PRO A 629 49.57 32.51 -33.26
CA PRO A 629 48.93 33.49 -32.37
C PRO A 629 47.47 33.21 -32.02
N VAL A 630 47.08 33.62 -30.82
CA VAL A 630 45.69 33.72 -30.35
C VAL A 630 45.24 35.18 -30.51
N PRO A 631 44.06 35.46 -31.10
CA PRO A 631 43.62 36.83 -31.33
C PRO A 631 43.11 37.47 -30.03
N LEU A 632 43.62 38.67 -29.78
CA LEU A 632 43.11 39.65 -28.82
C LEU A 632 41.97 40.44 -29.45
N HIS A 633 40.82 40.47 -28.76
CA HIS A 633 39.84 41.56 -28.65
C HIS A 633 38.66 40.97 -27.86
N ARG A 634 38.07 41.60 -26.85
CA ARG A 634 38.20 42.93 -26.27
C ARG A 634 37.58 42.88 -24.87
#